data_AF-A0A3A8JXB9-F1
#
_entry.id   AF-A0A3A8JXB9-F1
#
_cell.length_a   1.000
_cell.length_b   1.000
_cell.length_c   1.000
_cell.angle_alpha   90.00
_cell.angle_beta   90.00
_cell.angle_gamma   90.00
#
_symmetry.space_group_name_H-M   'P 1'
#
loop_
_entity.id
_entity.type
_entity.pdbx_description
1 polymer ?
#
loop_
_entity_poly.entity_id
_entity_poly.type
_entity_poly.pdbx_seq_one_letter_code
_entity_poly.pdbx_strand_id
1 'polypeptide(L)'
;MQLTGARPPGETCGRPIPLVLSNGESGGTVRITDTLNGATDDVPEDCGATGTVPERIYALVINQPRLVQATATRTGTSGSLALRLMERRHCGTPYSTTCQEGTSATVQKLLPAGTYFLVVESDTGVDFTLDVRAAGATEGESCINPVGFDFPAGGGTRTHEATTSGSSQENHNNACMGYGLPDRVYSLTLTDPYSNVEVTATAQGTNNAPALLLVPSCTEIVGQAQNCDPTVQASRVLHQTAVPAGTYFLWVKGPKVAGTAYHLEVSVTPTPEGDTCSVATPVTLSAGPTGGTATLTGTTVGMADDLNACNVISDLPDHLYSLTFDRELDVKVKMTSAQASARGMVSLVDATCRESSSVCSPWEATNVTTLRAGSLGAGTHFFSVDHATGGPDAYALEVSAAPHQPGETCATPRPLVFSEGAAGGTAVLAFDPHDFFDDPSVDCYGNGADAFFAFTIDRVLDLYVAVPRDASTGTPLLSLLKSCGESLSCDPIFQSSGPFARGSLQPGTYVLAVDFDHAQQEGPLTLQASLTPPTPGDTCEVAIALGIPPEGGTTVVPGSFAGAFNNHEGSCTFFSPDRVYTFTTTQRMSFIAEATTASGTKAPALTLRGGTCDGAESTCATDGRARSSIRAEDLAPGTYYVFVDQALYSAPGDYSLKVSLGARPTGDVCASALPLGLPTSGPGQVTVQGDTGSFFHDLTPSCGASSGTSNAPDSVYTFTTTAKMNLRLSTKALTSGFRPTVSLRQGCGSFDTDLRCAWTPDYSPDTWTSYRDLPAGTYYVVVDGYDANQVGAFELVARLSPSGQVGESCTSPEPVTLSQDTYGRATLTRAFPDYFEDHQDCWSFDGSDAVFAVTTDRPRRLHARAKGSPAVTQPVLSVRGSPCASSSSQLACERASLDGLSRASADLPAGTSYLIVKSPLENPTGTFQLDVEVDDFAPGDVCAGALPVSFSNGAAGGTATVTLDPAAHGSDVKLSCDSGNRPDTFFTFTTDRMLNLSATLRRQNTSDTFSMGLVAGCGGAEAVCRATGFSTSPLVLTKSALPAGTHVLVVRGGTGFSVDLSLTP
;
A
#
# COMPACT_ATOMS: atom_id res chain seq x y z
N MET A 1 45.00 -33.39 42.03
CA MET A 1 44.97 -33.44 43.50
C MET A 1 45.93 -32.36 44.03
N GLN A 2 45.41 -31.18 44.37
CA GLN A 2 46.08 -30.22 45.26
C GLN A 2 45.00 -29.31 45.87
N LEU A 3 44.68 -29.65 47.12
CA LEU A 3 44.00 -28.91 48.19
C LEU A 3 43.00 -27.80 47.79
N THR A 4 41.72 -28.10 48.05
CA THR A 4 40.67 -27.12 48.41
C THR A 4 41.12 -26.35 49.66
N GLY A 5 42.01 -25.36 49.49
CA GLY A 5 42.24 -24.35 50.51
C GLY A 5 40.93 -23.59 50.71
N ALA A 6 40.45 -23.50 51.95
CA ALA A 6 39.26 -22.72 52.25
C ALA A 6 39.46 -21.29 51.72
N ARG A 7 38.55 -20.80 50.84
CA ARG A 7 38.62 -19.42 50.35
C ARG A 7 38.70 -18.45 51.54
N PRO A 8 39.52 -17.39 51.44
CA PRO A 8 39.57 -16.33 52.45
C PRO A 8 38.17 -15.78 52.78
N PRO A 9 37.94 -15.29 54.01
CA PRO A 9 36.74 -14.50 54.32
C PRO A 9 36.62 -13.29 53.38
N GLY A 10 35.40 -12.94 52.98
CA GLY A 10 35.10 -11.80 52.11
C GLY A 10 35.11 -12.10 50.62
N GLU A 11 35.46 -13.31 50.18
CA GLU A 11 35.45 -13.69 48.75
C GLU A 11 34.05 -14.05 48.23
N THR A 12 33.14 -14.49 49.11
CA THR A 12 31.80 -14.93 48.66
C THR A 12 30.74 -14.40 49.59
N CYS A 13 29.53 -14.21 49.06
CA CYS A 13 28.32 -13.88 49.82
C CYS A 13 28.01 -14.86 50.96
N GLY A 14 28.48 -16.11 50.86
CA GLY A 14 28.31 -17.12 51.91
C GLY A 14 29.27 -16.93 53.10
N ARG A 15 30.34 -16.15 52.95
CA ARG A 15 31.36 -15.90 53.97
C ARG A 15 31.84 -14.42 53.94
N PRO A 16 30.94 -13.44 54.10
CA PRO A 16 31.30 -12.02 54.11
C PRO A 16 32.14 -11.65 55.33
N ILE A 17 32.86 -10.53 55.28
CA ILE A 17 33.54 -9.96 56.44
C ILE A 17 32.51 -9.13 57.25
N PRO A 18 32.21 -9.46 58.51
CA PRO A 18 31.22 -8.72 59.29
C PRO A 18 31.72 -7.32 59.66
N LEU A 19 30.91 -6.30 59.41
CA LEU A 19 31.12 -4.92 59.84
C LEU A 19 30.41 -4.70 61.17
N VAL A 20 31.20 -4.46 62.22
CA VAL A 20 30.68 -4.13 63.56
C VAL A 20 30.82 -2.63 63.76
N LEU A 21 29.69 -1.90 63.71
CA LEU A 21 29.67 -0.47 63.97
C LEU A 21 29.94 -0.16 65.45
N SER A 22 30.43 1.05 65.74
CA SER A 22 30.80 1.48 67.10
C SER A 22 29.67 1.38 68.14
N ASN A 23 28.40 1.46 67.72
CA ASN A 23 27.23 1.28 68.61
C ASN A 23 26.43 0.00 68.28
N GLY A 24 27.10 -1.02 67.70
CA GLY A 24 26.47 -2.27 67.26
C GLY A 24 25.46 -2.05 66.14
N GLU A 25 24.44 -2.91 66.05
CA GLU A 25 23.41 -2.85 65.00
C GLU A 25 22.55 -1.57 65.06
N SER A 26 22.64 -0.81 66.17
CA SER A 26 21.95 0.46 66.35
C SER A 26 22.61 1.64 65.62
N GLY A 27 23.77 1.46 64.99
CA GLY A 27 24.46 2.47 64.18
C GLY A 27 25.88 2.79 64.66
N GLY A 28 26.44 3.91 64.21
CA GLY A 28 27.81 4.34 64.54
C GLY A 28 28.74 4.30 63.34
N THR A 29 30.06 4.22 63.59
CA THR A 29 31.08 4.18 62.53
C THR A 29 31.95 2.93 62.65
N VAL A 30 32.52 2.49 61.53
CA VAL A 30 33.58 1.47 61.47
C VAL A 30 34.55 1.85 60.36
N ARG A 31 35.86 1.65 60.59
CA ARG A 31 36.90 1.79 59.58
C ARG A 31 37.68 0.49 59.49
N ILE A 32 37.82 -0.06 58.29
CA ILE A 32 38.62 -1.25 58.01
C ILE A 32 39.71 -0.89 57.00
N THR A 33 40.87 -1.51 57.12
CA THR A 33 41.92 -1.51 56.09
C THR A 33 42.03 -2.93 55.55
N ASP A 34 41.96 -3.08 54.23
CA ASP A 34 41.94 -4.38 53.57
C ASP A 34 42.62 -4.31 52.19
N THR A 35 42.73 -5.44 51.51
CA THR A 35 43.38 -5.55 50.20
C THR A 35 42.60 -6.45 49.25
N LEU A 36 42.55 -6.03 47.98
CA LEU A 36 42.04 -6.82 46.86
C LEU A 36 43.11 -7.75 46.28
N ASN A 37 44.36 -7.69 46.78
CA ASN A 37 45.41 -8.61 46.34
C ASN A 37 45.07 -10.06 46.67
N GLY A 38 44.91 -10.88 45.62
CA GLY A 38 44.59 -12.30 45.74
C GLY A 38 43.10 -12.61 45.91
N ALA A 39 42.22 -11.61 45.81
CA ALA A 39 40.79 -11.83 45.72
C ALA A 39 40.37 -12.32 44.33
N THR A 40 39.27 -13.06 44.25
CA THR A 40 38.66 -13.53 43.00
C THR A 40 37.39 -12.76 42.68
N ASP A 41 36.99 -12.75 41.41
CA ASP A 41 35.70 -12.22 40.95
C ASP A 41 34.62 -13.31 41.16
N ASP A 42 33.72 -13.10 42.11
CA ASP A 42 32.64 -14.00 42.50
C ASP A 42 31.24 -13.34 42.42
N VAL A 43 31.12 -12.02 42.14
CA VAL A 43 29.86 -11.28 41.93
C VAL A 43 29.78 -10.80 40.46
N PRO A 44 28.89 -11.39 39.64
CA PRO A 44 28.99 -11.41 38.18
C PRO A 44 28.60 -10.13 37.42
N GLU A 45 28.70 -8.93 38.00
CA GLU A 45 28.43 -7.69 37.26
C GLU A 45 29.44 -6.62 37.65
N ASP A 46 29.76 -5.69 36.74
CA ASP A 46 30.75 -4.63 36.93
C ASP A 46 30.09 -3.26 37.11
N CYS A 47 30.67 -2.40 37.95
CA CYS A 47 30.27 -1.02 38.22
C CYS A 47 30.54 -0.07 37.02
N GLY A 48 30.63 -0.62 35.80
CA GLY A 48 31.07 0.07 34.58
C GLY A 48 32.32 -0.53 33.93
N ALA A 49 33.08 -1.35 34.65
CA ALA A 49 34.15 -2.18 34.07
C ALA A 49 33.58 -3.32 33.20
N THR A 50 34.41 -3.98 32.41
CA THR A 50 34.03 -5.24 31.75
C THR A 50 35.18 -6.21 31.96
N GLY A 51 35.01 -7.20 32.83
CA GLY A 51 36.02 -8.24 33.06
C GLY A 51 36.00 -8.82 34.47
N THR A 52 36.86 -9.81 34.70
CA THR A 52 36.98 -10.41 36.04
C THR A 52 37.77 -9.51 36.97
N VAL A 53 37.09 -8.77 37.85
CA VAL A 53 37.72 -7.86 38.81
C VAL A 53 37.79 -8.48 40.22
N PRO A 54 38.94 -8.42 40.91
CA PRO A 54 39.04 -8.88 42.30
C PRO A 54 38.13 -8.05 43.22
N GLU A 55 37.43 -8.73 44.15
CA GLU A 55 36.44 -8.10 45.03
C GLU A 55 36.52 -8.53 46.50
N ARG A 56 35.96 -7.71 47.39
CA ARG A 56 35.77 -8.02 48.82
C ARG A 56 34.35 -7.67 49.26
N ILE A 57 33.71 -8.64 49.90
CA ILE A 57 32.32 -8.56 50.36
C ILE A 57 32.29 -8.42 51.88
N TYR A 58 31.65 -7.34 52.33
CA TYR A 58 31.44 -7.00 53.73
C TYR A 58 29.96 -7.09 54.09
N ALA A 59 29.61 -7.63 55.26
CA ALA A 59 28.23 -7.69 55.73
C ALA A 59 27.97 -6.62 56.79
N LEU A 60 26.99 -5.76 56.55
CA LEU A 60 26.48 -4.77 57.48
C LEU A 60 25.10 -5.22 58.01
N VAL A 61 24.94 -5.29 59.33
CA VAL A 61 23.65 -5.55 59.97
C VAL A 61 23.21 -4.29 60.71
N ILE A 62 22.00 -3.82 60.43
CA ILE A 62 21.35 -2.71 61.13
C ILE A 62 19.97 -3.16 61.62
N ASN A 63 19.61 -2.82 62.85
CA ASN A 63 18.38 -3.29 63.52
C ASN A 63 17.20 -2.33 63.42
N GLN A 64 17.43 -1.16 62.83
CA GLN A 64 16.45 -0.13 62.59
C GLN A 64 16.88 0.64 61.34
N PRO A 65 15.97 1.40 60.71
CA PRO A 65 16.34 2.16 59.54
C PRO A 65 17.45 3.17 59.83
N ARG A 66 18.49 3.16 58.99
CA ARG A 66 19.68 3.99 59.14
C ARG A 66 20.15 4.52 57.80
N LEU A 67 20.54 5.79 57.78
CA LEU A 67 21.27 6.39 56.67
C LEU A 67 22.71 5.87 56.74
N VAL A 68 23.03 4.96 55.81
CA VAL A 68 24.33 4.32 55.70
C VAL A 68 25.13 5.05 54.62
N GLN A 69 26.26 5.63 55.02
CA GLN A 69 27.28 6.19 54.15
C GLN A 69 28.52 5.29 54.25
N ALA A 70 28.93 4.71 53.13
CA ALA A 70 30.14 3.91 53.03
C ALA A 70 31.09 4.55 52.01
N THR A 71 32.36 4.70 52.37
CA THR A 71 33.40 5.27 51.53
C THR A 71 34.59 4.30 51.48
N ALA A 72 34.91 3.81 50.29
CA ALA A 72 36.12 3.05 50.02
C ALA A 72 37.17 3.99 49.42
N THR A 73 38.32 4.13 50.09
CA THR A 73 39.42 5.01 49.65
C THR A 73 40.68 4.20 49.41
N ARG A 74 41.28 4.35 48.24
CA ARG A 74 42.50 3.63 47.84
C ARG A 74 43.70 4.17 48.61
N THR A 75 44.58 3.29 49.10
CA THR A 75 45.81 3.70 49.81
C THR A 75 47.07 3.65 48.94
N GLY A 76 46.98 3.16 47.69
CA GLY A 76 48.07 3.11 46.69
C GLY A 76 47.96 4.13 45.53
N THR A 77 48.87 4.05 44.56
CA THR A 77 49.02 5.04 43.46
C THR A 77 48.31 4.70 42.13
N SER A 78 47.87 3.45 41.90
CA SER A 78 47.22 3.00 40.65
C SER A 78 45.98 2.13 40.90
N GLY A 79 45.05 2.08 39.95
CA GLY A 79 43.79 1.30 39.99
C GLY A 79 42.54 2.10 40.41
N SER A 80 41.35 1.84 39.85
CA SER A 80 40.10 2.47 40.30
C SER A 80 39.43 1.61 41.36
N LEU A 81 38.79 2.20 42.38
CA LEU A 81 37.91 1.46 43.28
C LEU A 81 36.47 1.63 42.83
N ALA A 82 35.70 0.56 42.89
CA ALA A 82 34.25 0.60 42.89
C ALA A 82 33.72 0.20 44.27
N LEU A 83 32.65 0.86 44.72
CA LEU A 83 31.93 0.50 45.93
C LEU A 83 30.44 0.33 45.63
N ARG A 84 29.89 -0.79 46.08
CA ARG A 84 28.49 -1.16 45.90
C ARG A 84 27.79 -1.42 47.22
N LEU A 85 26.48 -1.23 47.21
CA LEU A 85 25.60 -1.60 48.31
C LEU A 85 24.48 -2.52 47.79
N MET A 86 24.41 -3.72 48.36
CA MET A 86 23.48 -4.78 47.96
C MET A 86 22.63 -5.23 49.14
N GLU A 87 21.39 -5.65 48.89
CA GLU A 87 20.57 -6.33 49.89
C GLU A 87 20.92 -7.82 49.97
N ARG A 88 20.66 -8.45 51.12
CA ARG A 88 21.01 -9.86 51.33
C ARG A 88 20.46 -10.81 50.25
N ARG A 89 19.24 -10.57 49.79
CA ARG A 89 18.58 -11.39 48.75
C ARG A 89 19.23 -11.27 47.36
N HIS A 90 20.06 -10.26 47.15
CA HIS A 90 20.70 -9.94 45.86
C HIS A 90 22.20 -10.25 45.84
N CYS A 91 22.77 -10.74 46.95
CA CYS A 91 24.20 -11.06 46.97
C CYS A 91 24.53 -12.20 46.00
N GLY A 92 25.45 -11.94 45.06
CA GLY A 92 25.80 -12.87 43.96
C GLY A 92 24.88 -12.75 42.74
N THR A 93 23.98 -11.77 42.72
CA THR A 93 23.21 -11.36 41.53
C THR A 93 23.74 -10.03 41.01
N PRO A 94 23.54 -9.71 39.72
CA PRO A 94 23.92 -8.41 39.15
C PRO A 94 23.37 -7.21 39.95
N TYR A 95 22.19 -7.36 40.56
CA TYR A 95 21.46 -6.26 41.15
C TYR A 95 22.19 -5.55 42.31
N SER A 96 22.79 -4.40 42.01
CA SER A 96 23.27 -3.41 42.99
C SER A 96 22.23 -2.32 43.20
N THR A 97 22.09 -1.86 44.43
CA THR A 97 21.16 -0.77 44.74
C THR A 97 21.76 0.63 44.59
N THR A 98 23.10 0.72 44.56
CA THR A 98 23.89 1.93 44.26
C THR A 98 25.34 1.52 43.95
N CYS A 99 25.97 2.20 42.99
CA CYS A 99 27.34 1.96 42.56
C CYS A 99 28.06 3.29 42.36
N GLN A 100 29.32 3.41 42.81
CA GLN A 100 30.19 4.55 42.55
C GLN A 100 31.62 4.07 42.29
N GLU A 101 32.33 4.77 41.40
CA GLU A 101 33.73 4.48 41.05
C GLU A 101 34.65 5.68 41.32
N GLY A 102 35.93 5.44 41.61
CA GLY A 102 36.96 6.48 41.69
C GLY A 102 38.15 6.11 42.56
N THR A 103 39.03 7.07 42.82
CA THR A 103 40.09 6.92 43.84
C THR A 103 39.54 6.85 45.26
N SER A 104 38.34 7.42 45.44
CA SER A 104 37.49 7.23 46.60
C SER A 104 36.05 7.07 46.10
N ALA A 105 35.45 5.91 46.33
CA ALA A 105 34.07 5.61 45.97
C ALA A 105 33.18 5.74 47.21
N THR A 106 32.12 6.55 47.15
CA THR A 106 31.21 6.76 48.29
C THR A 106 29.77 6.43 47.92
N VAL A 107 29.18 5.43 48.57
CA VAL A 107 27.74 5.15 48.46
C VAL A 107 27.02 5.65 49.71
N GLN A 108 25.86 6.26 49.54
CA GLN A 108 25.02 6.72 50.64
C GLN A 108 23.57 6.34 50.37
N LYS A 109 22.94 5.66 51.33
CA LYS A 109 21.56 5.16 51.20
C LYS A 109 20.90 4.95 52.55
N LEU A 110 19.61 5.25 52.66
CA LEU A 110 18.81 4.78 53.78
C LEU A 110 18.45 3.33 53.57
N LEU A 111 18.83 2.54 54.56
CA LEU A 111 18.58 1.13 54.56
C LEU A 111 17.57 0.84 55.68
N PRO A 112 16.47 0.10 55.40
CA PRO A 112 15.62 -0.42 56.46
C PRO A 112 16.39 -1.38 57.40
N ALA A 113 15.76 -1.83 58.48
CA ALA A 113 16.38 -2.86 59.33
C ALA A 113 16.64 -4.13 58.49
N GLY A 114 17.87 -4.65 58.53
CA GLY A 114 18.25 -5.77 57.69
C GLY A 114 19.74 -6.06 57.63
N THR A 115 20.09 -7.00 56.76
CA THR A 115 21.47 -7.34 56.41
C THR A 115 21.76 -6.88 55.00
N TYR A 116 22.84 -6.15 54.83
CA TYR A 116 23.30 -5.58 53.58
C TYR A 116 24.74 -5.98 53.32
N PHE A 117 25.10 -6.00 52.05
CA PHE A 117 26.45 -6.30 51.62
C PHE A 117 27.06 -5.07 50.97
N LEU A 118 28.27 -4.71 51.41
CA LEU A 118 29.10 -3.74 50.73
C LEU A 118 30.14 -4.50 49.93
N VAL A 119 30.21 -4.27 48.63
CA VAL A 119 31.20 -4.92 47.75
C VAL A 119 32.19 -3.86 47.29
N VAL A 120 33.47 -4.10 47.56
CA VAL A 120 34.58 -3.24 47.11
C VAL A 120 35.33 -3.99 46.03
N GLU A 121 35.50 -3.38 44.87
CA GLU A 121 36.16 -3.98 43.71
C GLU A 121 37.20 -3.04 43.12
N SER A 122 38.10 -3.57 42.30
CA SER A 122 39.04 -2.79 41.53
C SER A 122 39.53 -3.58 40.33
N ASP A 123 39.90 -2.87 39.26
CA ASP A 123 40.58 -3.43 38.09
C ASP A 123 41.95 -4.07 38.42
N THR A 124 42.52 -3.77 39.59
CA THR A 124 43.81 -4.27 40.05
C THR A 124 43.78 -4.64 41.54
N GLY A 125 44.71 -5.48 42.00
CA GLY A 125 44.88 -5.75 43.43
C GLY A 125 45.39 -4.51 44.18
N VAL A 126 44.47 -3.73 44.75
CA VAL A 126 44.80 -2.52 45.51
C VAL A 126 44.49 -2.67 46.99
N ASP A 127 45.28 -1.98 47.81
CA ASP A 127 44.97 -1.76 49.22
C ASP A 127 44.00 -0.58 49.35
N PHE A 128 43.06 -0.69 50.29
CA PHE A 128 42.06 0.34 50.54
C PHE A 128 41.65 0.42 52.01
N THR A 129 41.02 1.54 52.36
CA THR A 129 40.25 1.68 53.59
C THR A 129 38.77 1.79 53.29
N LEU A 130 37.93 1.07 54.05
CA LEU A 130 36.48 1.17 53.99
C LEU A 130 35.97 1.83 55.27
N ASP A 131 35.47 3.05 55.15
CA ASP A 131 34.80 3.81 56.22
C ASP A 131 33.29 3.66 56.05
N VAL A 132 32.60 3.10 57.05
CA VAL A 132 31.14 2.97 57.05
C VAL A 132 30.56 3.70 58.25
N ARG A 133 29.58 4.57 58.00
CA ARG A 133 28.82 5.33 58.98
C ARG A 133 27.34 5.01 58.81
N ALA A 134 26.66 4.64 59.89
CA ALA A 134 25.20 4.51 59.91
C ALA A 134 24.61 5.43 60.99
N ALA A 135 23.81 6.40 60.56
CA ALA A 135 23.15 7.38 61.44
C ALA A 135 21.62 7.30 61.31
N GLY A 136 20.87 7.84 62.28
CA GLY A 136 19.44 8.06 62.09
C GLY A 136 19.19 9.06 60.97
N ALA A 137 18.13 8.87 60.17
CA ALA A 137 17.71 9.85 59.18
C ALA A 137 17.29 11.15 59.90
N THR A 138 17.78 12.29 59.42
CA THR A 138 17.29 13.58 59.91
C THR A 138 15.85 13.81 59.43
N GLU A 139 15.13 14.66 60.14
CA GLU A 139 13.72 14.95 59.83
C GLU A 139 13.57 15.47 58.39
N GLY A 140 12.63 14.93 57.65
CA GLY A 140 12.36 15.25 56.26
C GLY A 140 13.31 14.64 55.22
N GLU A 141 14.34 13.88 55.59
CA GLU A 141 15.21 13.20 54.61
C GLU A 141 14.60 11.95 54.01
N SER A 142 13.57 11.39 54.64
CA SER A 142 12.94 10.17 54.18
C SER A 142 11.55 9.99 54.75
N CYS A 143 10.83 9.06 54.13
CA CYS A 143 9.57 8.51 54.58
C CYS A 143 9.52 7.95 56.02
N ILE A 144 10.67 7.65 56.61
CA ILE A 144 10.75 7.05 57.94
C ILE A 144 10.74 8.12 59.03
N ASN A 145 11.10 9.36 58.67
CA ASN A 145 11.09 10.50 59.57
C ASN A 145 10.67 11.75 58.79
N PRO A 146 9.45 11.80 58.20
CA PRO A 146 9.01 12.95 57.42
C PRO A 146 8.74 14.16 58.33
N VAL A 147 8.73 15.36 57.75
CA VAL A 147 8.24 16.55 58.47
C VAL A 147 6.71 16.45 58.58
N GLY A 148 6.18 16.40 59.80
CA GLY A 148 4.75 16.18 60.05
C GLY A 148 3.90 17.44 59.93
N PHE A 149 2.89 17.41 59.06
CA PHE A 149 1.84 18.42 58.89
C PHE A 149 0.47 17.80 59.24
N ASP A 150 -0.04 18.12 60.43
CA ASP A 150 -1.37 17.67 60.86
C ASP A 150 -2.41 18.77 60.65
N PHE A 151 -3.48 18.43 59.92
CA PHE A 151 -4.62 19.30 59.63
C PHE A 151 -5.85 18.79 60.38
N PRO A 152 -6.39 19.57 61.35
CA PRO A 152 -7.62 19.21 62.04
C PRO A 152 -8.84 19.39 61.13
N ALA A 153 -10.01 18.93 61.60
CA ALA A 153 -11.26 19.06 60.85
C ALA A 153 -11.58 20.54 60.60
N GLY A 154 -12.02 20.85 59.37
CA GLY A 154 -12.14 22.22 58.86
C GLY A 154 -10.88 22.73 58.14
N GLY A 155 -9.82 21.93 58.07
CA GLY A 155 -8.58 22.24 57.35
C GLY A 155 -7.69 23.31 58.00
N GLY A 156 -7.01 24.10 57.17
CA GLY A 156 -6.11 25.19 57.55
C GLY A 156 -4.83 25.23 56.71
N THR A 157 -3.98 26.21 56.99
CA THR A 157 -2.70 26.39 56.29
C THR A 157 -1.52 26.08 57.23
N ARG A 158 -0.47 25.46 56.69
CA ARG A 158 0.82 25.20 57.35
C ARG A 158 1.94 25.68 56.46
N THR A 159 2.97 26.26 57.06
CA THR A 159 4.16 26.71 56.33
C THR A 159 5.44 26.12 56.91
N HIS A 160 6.46 25.94 56.08
CA HIS A 160 7.76 25.46 56.51
C HIS A 160 8.89 25.98 55.61
N GLU A 161 9.93 26.50 56.25
CA GLU A 161 11.16 26.93 55.58
C GLU A 161 12.15 25.77 55.52
N ALA A 162 12.55 25.39 54.31
CA ALA A 162 13.44 24.26 54.10
C ALA A 162 14.42 24.49 52.96
N THR A 163 15.36 23.57 52.85
CA THR A 163 16.26 23.49 51.72
C THR A 163 16.37 22.05 51.27
N THR A 164 16.45 21.82 49.98
CA THR A 164 16.78 20.50 49.42
C THR A 164 18.26 20.15 49.66
N SER A 165 19.08 21.07 50.19
CA SER A 165 20.49 20.83 50.49
C SER A 165 20.63 19.93 51.71
N GLY A 166 21.43 18.88 51.59
CA GLY A 166 21.74 17.98 52.71
C GLY A 166 20.86 16.75 52.76
N SER A 167 19.72 16.71 52.05
CA SER A 167 19.09 15.43 51.76
C SER A 167 20.00 14.64 50.84
N SER A 168 20.32 13.43 51.27
CA SER A 168 21.30 12.57 50.62
C SER A 168 20.67 11.40 49.89
N GLN A 169 19.34 11.39 49.83
CA GLN A 169 18.59 10.32 49.22
C GLN A 169 17.90 10.80 47.96
N GLU A 170 18.05 10.00 46.92
CA GLU A 170 17.07 9.90 45.85
C GLU A 170 16.07 8.84 46.30
N ASN A 171 14.91 9.27 46.81
CA ASN A 171 13.94 8.32 47.33
C ASN A 171 13.15 7.63 46.21
N HIS A 172 13.05 8.19 44.98
CA HIS A 172 12.48 7.52 43.79
C HIS A 172 12.80 8.17 42.43
N ASN A 173 12.69 7.32 41.39
CA ASN A 173 12.78 7.65 39.96
C ASN A 173 11.38 7.77 39.34
N ASN A 174 10.82 8.97 39.31
CA ASN A 174 9.69 9.29 38.42
C ASN A 174 10.18 10.26 37.32
N ALA A 175 9.71 10.09 36.09
CA ALA A 175 10.08 10.90 34.91
C ALA A 175 9.92 12.41 35.16
N CYS A 176 9.00 12.77 36.05
CA CYS A 176 8.73 14.10 36.60
C CYS A 176 9.93 14.80 37.25
N MET A 177 10.93 14.07 37.76
CA MET A 177 11.75 14.52 38.89
C MET A 177 13.27 14.49 38.68
N GLY A 178 13.76 14.07 37.50
CA GLY A 178 15.20 13.98 37.19
C GLY A 178 15.98 13.00 38.08
N TYR A 179 17.04 12.39 37.54
CA TYR A 179 17.88 11.46 38.29
C TYR A 179 18.86 12.19 39.21
N GLY A 180 19.04 11.70 40.43
CA GLY A 180 20.11 12.07 41.37
C GLY A 180 19.96 13.42 42.08
N LEU A 181 18.76 14.02 42.12
CA LEU A 181 18.54 15.28 42.85
C LEU A 181 17.96 15.02 44.25
N PRO A 182 18.39 15.77 45.27
CA PRO A 182 17.94 15.58 46.64
C PRO A 182 16.48 16.00 46.83
N ASP A 183 15.74 15.23 47.63
CA ASP A 183 14.33 15.46 47.97
C ASP A 183 14.09 15.68 49.48
N ARG A 184 12.96 16.29 49.85
CA ARG A 184 12.45 16.25 51.22
C ARG A 184 11.05 15.67 51.26
N VAL A 185 10.76 14.93 52.32
CA VAL A 185 9.47 14.25 52.52
C VAL A 185 8.72 14.86 53.70
N TYR A 186 7.47 15.21 53.46
CA TYR A 186 6.51 15.68 54.46
C TYR A 186 5.39 14.65 54.58
N SER A 187 4.78 14.50 55.76
CA SER A 187 3.58 13.70 55.95
C SER A 187 2.40 14.61 56.26
N LEU A 188 1.30 14.46 55.53
CA LEU A 188 0.08 15.25 55.66
C LEU A 188 -1.01 14.37 56.25
N THR A 189 -1.47 14.68 57.46
CA THR A 189 -2.62 13.98 58.08
C THR A 189 -3.88 14.80 57.86
N LEU A 190 -4.83 14.25 57.10
CA LEU A 190 -6.12 14.85 56.77
C LEU A 190 -7.22 14.18 57.58
N THR A 191 -8.04 14.95 58.29
CA THR A 191 -9.11 14.42 59.15
C THR A 191 -10.53 14.56 58.60
N ASP A 192 -10.77 15.54 57.72
CA ASP A 192 -12.08 15.65 57.07
C ASP A 192 -12.26 14.47 56.10
N PRO A 193 -13.49 13.93 55.94
CA PRO A 193 -13.74 12.78 55.06
C PRO A 193 -13.13 12.93 53.67
N TYR A 194 -13.20 14.15 53.12
CA TYR A 194 -12.54 14.58 51.90
C TYR A 194 -12.02 16.02 52.08
N SER A 195 -10.85 16.32 51.53
CA SER A 195 -10.25 17.66 51.58
C SER A 195 -9.64 18.07 50.24
N ASN A 196 -9.74 19.34 49.90
CA ASN A 196 -8.99 19.96 48.82
C ASN A 196 -7.62 20.39 49.38
N VAL A 197 -6.54 19.91 48.77
CA VAL A 197 -5.15 20.12 49.18
C VAL A 197 -4.47 20.99 48.13
N GLU A 198 -4.01 22.16 48.55
CA GLU A 198 -3.18 23.05 47.75
C GLU A 198 -1.79 23.16 48.38
N VAL A 199 -0.75 22.89 47.59
CA VAL A 199 0.64 22.95 48.01
C VAL A 199 1.37 23.95 47.15
N THR A 200 1.84 25.03 47.75
CA THR A 200 2.67 26.04 47.10
C THR A 200 4.10 25.94 47.60
N ALA A 201 5.06 25.72 46.70
CA ALA A 201 6.49 25.81 47.01
C ALA A 201 7.13 26.98 46.26
N THR A 202 7.62 27.96 47.01
CA THR A 202 8.27 29.16 46.48
C THR A 202 9.78 29.08 46.70
N ALA A 203 10.59 29.18 45.64
CA ALA A 203 12.05 29.20 45.78
C ALA A 203 12.55 30.48 46.47
N GLN A 204 13.54 30.33 47.34
CA GLN A 204 14.20 31.44 48.02
C GLN A 204 15.51 31.79 47.31
N GLY A 205 15.60 33.01 46.80
CA GLY A 205 16.81 33.54 46.16
C GLY A 205 17.11 32.98 44.76
N THR A 206 16.24 32.13 44.20
CA THR A 206 16.31 31.66 42.80
C THR A 206 14.90 31.63 42.21
N ASN A 207 14.78 31.60 40.88
CA ASN A 207 13.49 31.46 40.19
C ASN A 207 13.13 29.99 39.94
N ASN A 208 13.66 29.05 40.72
CA ASN A 208 13.57 27.62 40.42
C ASN A 208 12.93 26.89 41.60
N ALA A 209 11.61 26.97 41.71
CA ALA A 209 10.83 26.27 42.73
C ALA A 209 10.91 24.75 42.56
N PRO A 210 10.96 24.00 43.68
CA PRO A 210 11.08 22.54 43.67
C PRO A 210 9.84 21.88 43.10
N ALA A 211 10.01 20.72 42.45
CA ALA A 211 8.89 19.90 41.99
C ALA A 211 8.12 19.30 43.18
N LEU A 212 6.81 19.12 42.99
CA LEU A 212 5.89 18.63 44.02
C LEU A 212 5.24 17.33 43.58
N LEU A 213 5.24 16.33 44.46
CA LEU A 213 4.57 15.05 44.27
C LEU A 213 3.84 14.64 45.56
N LEU A 214 2.54 14.42 45.47
CA LEU A 214 1.71 13.92 46.58
C LEU A 214 1.39 12.43 46.35
N VAL A 215 1.71 11.58 47.32
CA VAL A 215 1.47 10.12 47.28
C VAL A 215 0.69 9.66 48.51
N PRO A 216 -0.19 8.64 48.39
CA PRO A 216 -0.96 8.11 49.51
C PRO A 216 -0.12 7.20 50.43
N SER A 217 1.01 6.68 49.94
CA SER A 217 1.98 5.96 50.76
C SER A 217 3.40 6.23 50.30
N CYS A 218 4.33 6.06 51.21
CA CYS A 218 5.75 6.26 50.95
C CYS A 218 6.42 5.16 50.11
N THR A 219 5.66 4.12 49.73
CA THR A 219 6.12 3.00 48.90
C THR A 219 5.46 2.96 47.52
N GLU A 220 4.44 3.78 47.28
CA GLU A 220 3.74 3.84 45.99
C GLU A 220 4.38 4.90 45.07
N ILE A 221 4.59 4.49 43.82
CA ILE A 221 5.30 5.28 42.80
C ILE A 221 4.30 6.11 41.95
N VAL A 222 3.02 5.74 41.98
CA VAL A 222 1.97 6.47 41.27
C VAL A 222 1.51 7.63 42.14
N GLY A 223 1.90 8.84 41.77
CA GLY A 223 1.42 10.07 42.41
C GLY A 223 -0.10 10.16 42.34
N GLN A 224 -0.73 10.56 43.44
CA GLN A 224 -2.12 11.04 43.39
C GLN A 224 -2.17 12.38 42.65
N ALA A 225 -1.17 13.22 42.86
CA ALA A 225 -1.01 14.51 42.18
C ALA A 225 0.48 14.79 41.96
N GLN A 226 0.83 15.44 40.85
CA GLN A 226 2.20 15.87 40.58
C GLN A 226 2.22 17.19 39.80
N ASN A 227 3.11 18.12 40.19
CA ASN A 227 3.44 19.30 39.39
C ASN A 227 4.95 19.34 39.12
N CYS A 228 5.29 19.03 37.87
CA CYS A 228 6.66 18.79 37.42
C CYS A 228 7.05 19.63 36.21
N ASP A 229 6.35 20.74 35.96
CA ASP A 229 6.63 21.61 34.82
C ASP A 229 8.14 21.90 34.74
N PRO A 230 8.84 21.55 33.65
CA PRO A 230 10.29 21.76 33.56
C PRO A 230 10.69 23.24 33.49
N THR A 231 9.73 24.16 33.40
CA THR A 231 9.98 25.60 33.36
C THR A 231 10.43 26.16 34.70
N VAL A 232 11.31 27.17 34.62
CA VAL A 232 11.88 27.88 35.77
C VAL A 232 10.80 28.83 36.31
N GLN A 233 10.12 28.42 37.38
CA GLN A 233 9.07 29.20 38.05
C GLN A 233 9.52 29.58 39.47
N ALA A 234 9.26 30.82 39.88
CA ALA A 234 9.56 31.28 41.24
C ALA A 234 8.71 30.57 42.31
N SER A 235 7.54 30.08 41.92
CA SER A 235 6.64 29.29 42.75
C SER A 235 5.99 28.18 41.92
N ARG A 236 5.76 27.01 42.52
CA ARG A 236 4.94 25.93 41.95
C ARG A 236 3.79 25.63 42.86
N VAL A 237 2.63 25.37 42.26
CA VAL A 237 1.41 25.01 43.00
C VAL A 237 0.90 23.65 42.54
N LEU A 238 0.70 22.73 43.49
CA LEU A 238 0.03 21.46 43.28
C LEU A 238 -1.36 21.58 43.92
N HIS A 239 -2.40 21.36 43.12
CA HIS A 239 -3.78 21.31 43.58
C HIS A 239 -4.28 19.86 43.46
N GLN A 240 -4.94 19.36 44.49
CA GLN A 240 -5.61 18.07 44.47
C GLN A 240 -6.94 18.20 45.22
N THR A 241 -8.05 17.87 44.56
CA THR A 241 -9.39 17.93 45.16
C THR A 241 -9.80 16.58 45.75
N ALA A 242 -10.75 16.63 46.69
CA ALA A 242 -11.39 15.48 47.33
C ALA A 242 -10.44 14.38 47.82
N VAL A 243 -9.30 14.75 48.40
CA VAL A 243 -8.36 13.80 49.00
C VAL A 243 -9.02 13.15 50.23
N PRO A 244 -9.22 11.83 50.26
CA PRO A 244 -9.85 11.16 51.40
C PRO A 244 -9.08 11.36 52.71
N ALA A 245 -9.77 11.30 53.85
CA ALA A 245 -9.12 11.29 55.16
C ALA A 245 -8.01 10.22 55.23
N GLY A 246 -6.84 10.58 55.76
CA GLY A 246 -5.69 9.68 55.79
C GLY A 246 -4.36 10.41 55.96
N THR A 247 -3.27 9.64 55.89
CA THR A 247 -1.90 10.19 55.88
C THR A 247 -1.32 10.06 54.48
N TYR A 248 -0.94 11.20 53.91
CA TYR A 248 -0.28 11.31 52.61
C TYR A 248 1.16 11.75 52.80
N PHE A 249 1.98 11.58 51.76
CA PHE A 249 3.35 12.05 51.77
C PHE A 249 3.57 13.00 50.61
N LEU A 250 4.08 14.19 50.91
CA LEU A 250 4.46 15.19 49.92
C LEU A 250 5.98 15.18 49.77
N TRP A 251 6.41 14.97 48.54
CA TRP A 251 7.81 14.95 48.16
C TRP A 251 8.13 16.25 47.45
N VAL A 252 9.12 16.98 47.97
CA VAL A 252 9.58 18.26 47.46
C VAL A 252 11.00 18.10 46.93
N LYS A 253 11.18 18.14 45.61
CA LYS A 253 12.45 17.79 44.96
C LYS A 253 13.14 18.98 44.30
N GLY A 254 14.45 19.10 44.53
CA GLY A 254 15.26 20.21 44.01
C GLY A 254 15.30 20.25 42.48
N PRO A 255 15.22 21.42 41.84
CA PRO A 255 15.22 21.53 40.39
C PRO A 255 16.64 21.66 39.83
N LYS A 256 17.17 20.58 39.25
CA LYS A 256 18.48 20.43 38.56
C LYS A 256 19.76 20.82 39.32
N VAL A 257 19.68 21.61 40.38
CA VAL A 257 20.80 22.02 41.22
C VAL A 257 20.50 21.56 42.65
N ALA A 258 21.38 20.76 43.23
CA ALA A 258 21.27 20.37 44.63
C ALA A 258 21.30 21.63 45.51
N GLY A 259 20.32 21.78 46.40
CA GLY A 259 20.39 22.77 47.47
C GLY A 259 19.55 24.02 47.37
N THR A 260 18.46 24.00 46.60
CA THR A 260 17.51 25.13 46.58
C THR A 260 16.78 25.24 47.90
N ALA A 261 16.89 26.40 48.55
CA ALA A 261 16.04 26.81 49.67
C ALA A 261 14.64 27.19 49.15
N TYR A 262 13.59 26.85 49.90
CA TYR A 262 12.20 27.10 49.52
C TYR A 262 11.32 27.36 50.75
N HIS A 263 10.30 28.19 50.54
CA HIS A 263 9.16 28.35 51.42
C HIS A 263 8.05 27.41 50.95
N LEU A 264 7.62 26.48 51.79
CA LEU A 264 6.50 25.59 51.51
C LEU A 264 5.26 26.07 52.27
N GLU A 265 4.15 26.20 51.57
CA GLU A 265 2.82 26.45 52.11
C GLU A 265 1.89 25.32 51.69
N VAL A 266 1.23 24.68 52.65
CA VAL A 266 0.23 23.63 52.40
C VAL A 266 -1.08 24.11 53.01
N SER A 267 -2.07 24.33 52.16
CA SER A 267 -3.44 24.69 52.52
C SER A 267 -4.36 23.50 52.31
N VAL A 268 -5.18 23.21 53.30
CA VAL A 268 -6.19 22.15 53.25
C VAL A 268 -7.54 22.77 53.56
N THR A 269 -8.55 22.51 52.75
CA THR A 269 -9.93 22.94 53.02
C THR A 269 -10.88 21.75 52.87
N PRO A 270 -11.99 21.69 53.62
CA PRO A 270 -13.03 20.69 53.35
C PRO A 270 -13.52 20.81 51.91
N THR A 271 -13.71 19.68 51.24
CA THR A 271 -14.31 19.65 49.89
C THR A 271 -15.78 20.09 49.98
N PRO A 272 -16.21 21.11 49.21
CA PRO A 272 -17.61 21.54 49.18
C PRO A 272 -18.57 20.39 48.80
N GLU A 273 -19.80 20.41 49.32
CA GLU A 273 -20.84 19.48 48.86
C GLU A 273 -21.17 19.77 47.39
N GLY A 274 -21.07 18.74 46.55
CA GLY A 274 -21.26 18.85 45.11
C GLY A 274 -19.99 19.01 44.29
N ASP A 275 -18.80 19.00 44.89
CA ASP A 275 -17.54 19.11 44.14
C ASP A 275 -17.24 17.80 43.37
N THR A 276 -17.27 16.65 44.06
CA THR A 276 -16.93 15.34 43.46
C THR A 276 -18.01 14.28 43.72
N CYS A 277 -17.94 13.09 43.10
CA CYS A 277 -18.96 12.05 43.31
C CYS A 277 -19.04 11.54 44.74
N SER A 278 -17.92 11.62 45.48
CA SER A 278 -17.90 11.20 46.88
C SER A 278 -18.66 12.15 47.80
N VAL A 279 -18.93 13.38 47.34
CA VAL A 279 -19.69 14.43 48.04
C VAL A 279 -20.80 15.04 47.17
N ALA A 280 -21.26 14.33 46.14
CA ALA A 280 -22.25 14.85 45.19
C ALA A 280 -23.56 15.26 45.89
N THR A 281 -24.16 16.37 45.46
CA THR A 281 -25.42 16.84 46.02
C THR A 281 -26.56 15.86 45.66
N PRO A 282 -27.26 15.24 46.62
CA PRO A 282 -28.30 14.27 46.31
C PRO A 282 -29.58 14.94 45.78
N VAL A 283 -30.08 14.47 44.64
CA VAL A 283 -31.36 14.91 44.07
C VAL A 283 -32.47 13.97 44.53
N THR A 284 -33.43 14.52 45.28
CA THR A 284 -34.61 13.76 45.74
C THR A 284 -35.79 14.02 44.82
N LEU A 285 -36.18 13.02 44.02
CA LEU A 285 -37.35 13.10 43.15
C LEU A 285 -38.67 12.96 43.93
N SER A 286 -39.74 13.54 43.40
CA SER A 286 -41.07 13.57 44.06
C SER A 286 -41.69 12.19 44.32
N ALA A 287 -41.30 11.13 43.60
CA ALA A 287 -41.68 9.74 43.89
C ALA A 287 -40.50 8.87 44.36
N GLY A 288 -39.41 9.49 44.85
CA GLY A 288 -38.24 8.80 45.36
C GLY A 288 -37.51 7.98 44.28
N PRO A 289 -36.95 6.79 44.62
CA PRO A 289 -36.22 5.96 43.65
C PRO A 289 -37.03 5.44 42.46
N THR A 290 -38.36 5.55 42.54
CA THR A 290 -39.28 5.06 41.51
C THR A 290 -39.51 6.06 40.36
N GLY A 291 -38.97 7.29 40.47
CA GLY A 291 -39.07 8.36 39.49
C GLY A 291 -39.68 9.66 40.03
N GLY A 292 -40.19 10.51 39.15
CA GLY A 292 -40.86 11.77 39.48
C GLY A 292 -40.08 13.00 38.99
N THR A 293 -40.29 14.14 39.66
CA THR A 293 -39.66 15.42 39.31
C THR A 293 -39.00 16.07 40.52
N ALA A 294 -38.00 16.92 40.29
CA ALA A 294 -37.37 17.77 41.28
C ALA A 294 -37.04 19.14 40.65
N THR A 295 -37.11 20.19 41.47
CA THR A 295 -36.61 21.52 41.11
C THR A 295 -35.65 21.97 42.19
N LEU A 296 -34.44 22.38 41.79
CA LEU A 296 -33.42 22.85 42.72
C LEU A 296 -32.64 24.03 42.13
N THR A 297 -31.92 24.74 42.98
CA THR A 297 -30.99 25.79 42.59
C THR A 297 -29.59 25.43 43.06
N GLY A 298 -28.59 25.70 42.24
CA GLY A 298 -27.19 25.42 42.53
C GLY A 298 -26.28 26.58 42.13
N THR A 299 -24.99 26.44 42.43
CA THR A 299 -23.96 27.36 41.94
C THR A 299 -22.63 26.63 41.83
N THR A 300 -21.90 26.90 40.75
CA THR A 300 -20.52 26.42 40.54
C THR A 300 -19.49 27.29 41.27
N VAL A 301 -19.90 28.38 41.93
CA VAL A 301 -18.98 29.27 42.66
C VAL A 301 -18.37 28.55 43.85
N GLY A 302 -17.05 28.37 43.81
CA GLY A 302 -16.28 27.76 44.88
C GLY A 302 -16.11 26.24 44.76
N MET A 303 -16.67 25.63 43.71
CA MET A 303 -16.29 24.28 43.29
C MET A 303 -14.94 24.32 42.58
N ALA A 304 -14.28 23.17 42.49
CA ALA A 304 -13.16 22.94 41.62
C ALA A 304 -13.65 22.51 40.23
N ASP A 305 -12.75 22.58 39.26
CA ASP A 305 -12.91 21.92 37.97
C ASP A 305 -12.18 20.58 38.06
N ASP A 306 -12.92 19.49 38.28
CA ASP A 306 -12.31 18.16 38.33
C ASP A 306 -12.93 17.13 37.39
N LEU A 307 -13.86 17.57 36.52
CA LEU A 307 -14.39 16.81 35.40
C LEU A 307 -14.09 17.48 34.06
N ASN A 308 -13.39 16.78 33.17
CA ASN A 308 -13.07 17.26 31.81
C ASN A 308 -14.27 17.17 30.84
N ALA A 309 -15.36 17.87 31.16
CA ALA A 309 -16.67 17.69 30.54
C ALA A 309 -16.69 17.95 29.01
N CYS A 310 -17.16 16.94 28.26
CA CYS A 310 -17.61 17.06 26.88
C CYS A 310 -16.56 17.54 25.86
N ASN A 311 -15.31 17.11 26.02
CA ASN A 311 -14.16 17.44 25.15
C ASN A 311 -13.84 18.94 25.06
N VAL A 312 -14.34 19.76 25.98
CA VAL A 312 -13.99 21.17 26.00
C VAL A 312 -13.13 21.40 27.23
N ILE A 313 -11.90 21.85 26.97
CA ILE A 313 -10.93 22.21 28.00
C ILE A 313 -11.40 23.54 28.61
N SER A 314 -12.45 23.51 29.42
CA SER A 314 -12.84 24.63 30.26
C SER A 314 -12.26 24.39 31.64
N ASP A 315 -11.32 25.25 32.06
CA ASP A 315 -10.83 25.32 33.45
C ASP A 315 -11.93 25.87 34.41
N LEU A 316 -13.19 25.48 34.21
CA LEU A 316 -14.36 26.08 34.84
C LEU A 316 -14.96 25.12 35.88
N PRO A 317 -15.34 25.61 37.08
CA PRO A 317 -15.83 24.74 38.13
C PRO A 317 -17.10 23.98 37.78
N ASP A 318 -17.17 22.72 38.18
CA ASP A 318 -18.33 21.86 37.99
C ASP A 318 -19.06 21.57 39.31
N HIS A 319 -20.38 21.38 39.24
CA HIS A 319 -21.21 21.01 40.40
C HIS A 319 -21.93 19.69 40.10
N LEU A 320 -21.55 18.66 40.85
CA LEU A 320 -22.00 17.30 40.71
C LEU A 320 -23.22 16.96 41.58
N TYR A 321 -24.16 16.26 40.95
CA TYR A 321 -25.38 15.75 41.55
C TYR A 321 -25.46 14.24 41.49
N SER A 322 -26.17 13.62 42.43
CA SER A 322 -26.47 12.19 42.41
C SER A 322 -27.98 11.90 42.36
N LEU A 323 -28.35 10.90 41.57
CA LEU A 323 -29.71 10.37 41.41
C LEU A 323 -29.68 8.88 41.77
N THR A 324 -30.64 8.38 42.54
CA THR A 324 -30.71 6.94 42.86
C THR A 324 -32.04 6.34 42.44
N PHE A 325 -31.99 5.27 41.66
CA PHE A 325 -33.16 4.57 41.12
C PHE A 325 -33.25 3.12 41.61
N ASP A 326 -34.46 2.60 41.75
CA ASP A 326 -34.71 1.18 42.07
C ASP A 326 -35.07 0.33 40.83
N ARG A 327 -35.15 0.97 39.67
CA ARG A 327 -35.46 0.40 38.36
C ARG A 327 -34.90 1.30 37.26
N GLU A 328 -35.02 0.82 36.02
CA GLU A 328 -34.67 1.59 34.84
C GLU A 328 -35.65 2.75 34.61
N LEU A 329 -35.11 3.95 34.38
CA LEU A 329 -35.85 5.18 34.13
C LEU A 329 -35.10 6.06 33.12
N ASP A 330 -35.85 6.88 32.39
CA ASP A 330 -35.32 7.92 31.51
C ASP A 330 -35.30 9.24 32.24
N VAL A 331 -34.14 9.89 32.20
CA VAL A 331 -33.85 11.10 32.96
C VAL A 331 -33.70 12.29 32.02
N LYS A 332 -34.39 13.37 32.35
CA LYS A 332 -34.24 14.67 31.73
C LYS A 332 -33.79 15.68 32.78
N VAL A 333 -32.67 16.36 32.52
CA VAL A 333 -32.18 17.45 33.36
C VAL A 333 -32.17 18.71 32.51
N LYS A 334 -33.04 19.65 32.84
CA LYS A 334 -33.05 20.98 32.24
C LYS A 334 -32.39 21.96 33.18
N MET A 335 -31.29 22.54 32.76
CA MET A 335 -30.58 23.60 33.47
C MET A 335 -30.92 24.95 32.86
N THR A 336 -31.18 25.95 33.70
CA THR A 336 -31.36 27.35 33.31
C THR A 336 -30.35 28.21 34.07
N SER A 337 -29.41 28.81 33.35
CA SER A 337 -28.39 29.71 33.92
C SER A 337 -29.03 31.02 34.38
N ALA A 338 -28.61 31.55 35.54
CA ALA A 338 -29.08 32.83 36.06
C ALA A 338 -28.60 34.01 35.21
N GLN A 339 -27.37 33.96 34.68
CA GLN A 339 -26.88 34.91 33.69
C GLN A 339 -27.23 34.48 32.27
N ALA A 340 -27.86 35.39 31.52
CA ALA A 340 -28.20 35.17 30.11
C ALA A 340 -26.97 35.00 29.19
N SER A 341 -25.79 35.45 29.61
CA SER A 341 -24.52 35.28 28.89
C SER A 341 -23.80 33.97 29.21
N ALA A 342 -24.14 33.32 30.32
CA ALA A 342 -23.52 32.06 30.69
C ALA A 342 -24.21 30.91 29.96
N ARG A 343 -23.39 30.07 29.32
CA ARG A 343 -23.85 28.87 28.61
C ARG A 343 -23.59 27.71 29.53
N GLY A 344 -24.63 27.15 30.12
CA GLY A 344 -24.44 25.98 30.98
C GLY A 344 -24.37 24.70 30.18
N MET A 345 -23.79 23.69 30.79
CA MET A 345 -23.59 22.36 30.26
C MET A 345 -24.04 21.37 31.34
N VAL A 346 -24.70 20.30 30.90
CA VAL A 346 -25.06 19.20 31.81
C VAL A 346 -24.56 17.91 31.17
N SER A 347 -23.82 17.10 31.93
CA SER A 347 -23.23 15.85 31.44
C SER A 347 -23.50 14.70 32.40
N LEU A 348 -23.63 13.47 31.88
CA LEU A 348 -23.67 12.27 32.72
C LEU A 348 -22.26 11.83 33.11
N VAL A 349 -22.12 11.43 34.37
CA VAL A 349 -20.86 11.01 34.96
C VAL A 349 -21.03 9.60 35.53
N ASP A 350 -20.05 8.75 35.29
CA ASP A 350 -20.05 7.40 35.84
C ASP A 350 -19.71 7.38 37.34
N ALA A 351 -19.84 6.21 37.96
CA ALA A 351 -19.55 6.04 39.39
C ALA A 351 -18.07 6.26 39.78
N THR A 352 -17.16 6.40 38.80
CA THR A 352 -15.75 6.69 39.01
C THR A 352 -15.41 8.18 38.86
N CYS A 353 -16.42 9.06 38.73
CA CYS A 353 -16.23 10.47 38.39
C CYS A 353 -15.49 10.66 37.08
N ARG A 354 -15.79 9.82 36.10
CA ARG A 354 -15.33 10.00 34.74
C ARG A 354 -16.54 10.13 33.85
N GLU A 355 -16.44 10.94 32.82
CA GLU A 355 -17.51 11.03 31.85
C GLU A 355 -17.73 9.69 31.18
N SER A 356 -19.00 9.28 31.14
CA SER A 356 -19.47 8.40 30.10
C SER A 356 -19.49 9.21 28.81
N SER A 357 -18.62 8.90 27.86
CA SER A 357 -18.37 9.66 26.63
C SER A 357 -19.58 9.83 25.67
N SER A 358 -20.77 9.42 26.07
CA SER A 358 -21.94 9.30 25.19
C SER A 358 -23.05 10.32 25.43
N VAL A 359 -23.07 11.09 26.53
CA VAL A 359 -24.24 11.96 26.82
C VAL A 359 -23.83 13.35 27.31
N CYS A 360 -23.68 14.25 26.35
CA CYS A 360 -23.42 15.67 26.57
C CYS A 360 -24.56 16.49 25.98
N SER A 361 -25.07 17.45 26.74
CA SER A 361 -26.00 18.42 26.18
C SER A 361 -25.32 19.24 25.07
N PRO A 362 -25.91 19.39 23.87
CA PRO A 362 -25.33 20.19 22.81
C PRO A 362 -25.20 21.66 23.23
N TRP A 363 -24.21 22.35 22.65
CA TRP A 363 -23.93 23.76 22.93
C TRP A 363 -25.06 24.65 22.40
N GLU A 364 -26.07 24.90 23.22
CA GLU A 364 -27.16 25.80 22.84
C GLU A 364 -26.71 27.27 22.91
N ALA A 365 -27.23 28.09 22.00
CA ALA A 365 -27.03 29.54 22.05
C ALA A 365 -27.92 30.23 23.11
N THR A 366 -28.71 29.45 23.85
CA THR A 366 -29.63 29.93 24.89
C THR A 366 -29.05 29.71 26.27
N ASN A 367 -29.65 30.32 27.29
CA ASN A 367 -29.29 30.11 28.69
C ASN A 367 -29.95 28.86 29.30
N VAL A 368 -30.60 28.03 28.46
CA VAL A 368 -31.25 26.78 28.84
C VAL A 368 -30.52 25.64 28.15
N THR A 369 -30.22 24.60 28.90
CA THR A 369 -29.51 23.42 28.40
C THR A 369 -30.24 22.20 28.92
N THR A 370 -30.52 21.23 28.05
CA THR A 370 -31.23 19.99 28.44
C THR A 370 -30.37 18.76 28.17
N LEU A 371 -30.13 17.98 29.21
CA LEU A 371 -29.59 16.63 29.13
C LEU A 371 -30.77 15.63 29.08
N ARG A 372 -30.67 14.66 28.18
CA ARG A 372 -31.59 13.51 28.07
C ARG A 372 -30.75 12.24 28.19
N ALA A 373 -31.09 11.39 29.14
CA ALA A 373 -30.39 10.14 29.42
C ALA A 373 -31.42 9.02 29.51
N GLY A 374 -31.53 8.22 28.45
CA GLY A 374 -32.44 7.07 28.42
C GLY A 374 -31.88 5.86 29.17
N SER A 375 -32.77 4.97 29.61
CA SER A 375 -32.42 3.63 30.11
C SER A 375 -31.43 3.59 31.29
N LEU A 376 -31.47 4.57 32.21
CA LEU A 376 -30.62 4.54 33.40
C LEU A 376 -31.12 3.47 34.37
N GLY A 377 -30.39 2.35 34.45
CA GLY A 377 -30.74 1.20 35.28
C GLY A 377 -30.84 1.49 36.79
N ALA A 378 -31.26 0.49 37.57
CA ALA A 378 -31.27 0.62 39.04
C ALA A 378 -29.85 0.89 39.59
N GLY A 379 -29.71 1.83 40.51
CA GLY A 379 -28.41 2.24 41.06
C GLY A 379 -28.32 3.75 41.30
N THR A 380 -27.12 4.22 41.66
CA THR A 380 -26.81 5.64 41.79
C THR A 380 -26.08 6.11 40.54
N HIS A 381 -26.61 7.16 39.92
CA HIS A 381 -26.06 7.82 38.73
C HIS A 381 -25.67 9.25 39.09
N PHE A 382 -24.71 9.80 38.36
CA PHE A 382 -24.22 11.15 38.60
C PHE A 382 -24.40 12.00 37.35
N PHE A 383 -24.62 13.30 37.53
CA PHE A 383 -24.55 14.27 36.46
C PHE A 383 -23.88 15.54 36.97
N SER A 384 -23.06 16.16 36.13
CA SER A 384 -22.41 17.44 36.44
C SER A 384 -23.14 18.59 35.77
N VAL A 385 -23.09 19.75 36.43
CA VAL A 385 -23.47 21.04 35.85
C VAL A 385 -22.21 21.89 35.76
N ASP A 386 -21.89 22.32 34.55
CA ASP A 386 -20.72 23.15 34.24
C ASP A 386 -21.16 24.35 33.38
N HIS A 387 -20.25 25.27 33.08
CA HIS A 387 -20.42 26.38 32.18
C HIS A 387 -19.42 26.30 31.03
N ALA A 388 -19.91 26.27 29.79
CA ALA A 388 -19.08 26.38 28.60
C ALA A 388 -18.42 27.77 28.45
N THR A 389 -19.09 28.82 28.95
CA THR A 389 -18.59 30.22 28.94
C THR A 389 -19.28 31.03 30.02
N GLY A 390 -18.60 32.02 30.62
CA GLY A 390 -19.21 33.02 31.52
C GLY A 390 -18.71 33.00 32.96
N GLY A 391 -17.85 32.04 33.32
CA GLY A 391 -17.38 31.87 34.70
C GLY A 391 -18.43 31.17 35.58
N PRO A 392 -18.06 30.84 36.84
CA PRO A 392 -18.98 30.19 37.76
C PRO A 392 -20.15 31.10 38.12
N ASP A 393 -21.36 30.56 38.13
CA ASP A 393 -22.60 31.32 38.35
C ASP A 393 -23.68 30.47 39.07
N ALA A 394 -24.80 31.10 39.42
CA ALA A 394 -25.98 30.41 39.92
C ALA A 394 -26.84 29.86 38.76
N TYR A 395 -27.56 28.77 39.02
CA TYR A 395 -28.48 28.17 38.05
C TYR A 395 -29.67 27.50 38.74
N ALA A 396 -30.70 27.19 37.95
CA ALA A 396 -31.84 26.38 38.36
C ALA A 396 -31.86 25.08 37.55
N LEU A 397 -32.20 23.96 38.19
CA LEU A 397 -32.41 22.67 37.55
C LEU A 397 -33.86 22.22 37.69
N GLU A 398 -34.42 21.71 36.60
CA GLU A 398 -35.63 20.92 36.54
C GLU A 398 -35.22 19.49 36.15
N VAL A 399 -35.30 18.56 37.10
CA VAL A 399 -34.97 17.15 36.89
C VAL A 399 -36.26 16.33 36.82
N SER A 400 -36.39 15.45 35.84
CA SER A 400 -37.49 14.49 35.78
C SER A 400 -36.97 13.10 35.42
N ALA A 401 -37.48 12.06 36.08
CA ALA A 401 -37.23 10.67 35.73
C ALA A 401 -38.55 9.90 35.58
N ALA A 402 -38.75 9.22 34.45
CA ALA A 402 -39.97 8.49 34.15
C ALA A 402 -39.64 7.10 33.54
N PRO A 403 -40.54 6.11 33.64
CA PRO A 403 -40.38 4.88 32.86
C PRO A 403 -40.57 5.13 31.36
N HIS A 404 -39.96 4.27 30.55
CA HIS A 404 -40.09 4.25 29.09
C HIS A 404 -41.54 4.42 28.61
N GLN A 405 -41.78 5.39 27.74
CA GLN A 405 -43.03 5.55 27.00
C GLN A 405 -43.14 4.54 25.84
N PRO A 406 -44.35 4.09 25.49
CA PRO A 406 -44.55 3.29 24.29
C PRO A 406 -44.05 4.04 23.03
N GLY A 407 -43.09 3.44 22.34
CA GLY A 407 -42.41 3.98 21.17
C GLY A 407 -41.00 4.52 21.45
N GLU A 408 -40.51 4.56 22.70
CA GLU A 408 -39.15 5.03 23.02
C GLU A 408 -38.07 4.00 22.77
N THR A 409 -38.38 2.72 22.94
CA THR A 409 -37.42 1.65 22.69
C THR A 409 -37.97 0.69 21.66
N CYS A 410 -37.07 0.02 20.95
CA CYS A 410 -37.46 -1.04 20.03
C CYS A 410 -38.22 -2.19 20.75
N ALA A 411 -37.99 -2.39 22.05
CA ALA A 411 -38.66 -3.42 22.83
C ALA A 411 -40.14 -3.12 23.12
N THR A 412 -40.52 -1.84 23.12
CA THR A 412 -41.90 -1.39 23.36
C THR A 412 -42.37 -0.43 22.27
N PRO A 413 -42.42 -0.85 20.99
CA PRO A 413 -42.73 0.04 19.88
C PRO A 413 -44.22 0.43 19.89
N ARG A 414 -44.53 1.64 19.43
CA ARG A 414 -45.91 2.12 19.30
C ARG A 414 -46.59 1.47 18.08
N PRO A 415 -47.86 1.02 18.15
CA PRO A 415 -48.51 0.41 16.98
C PRO A 415 -48.70 1.40 15.81
N LEU A 416 -48.24 1.04 14.62
CA LEU A 416 -48.53 1.70 13.35
C LEU A 416 -49.64 0.93 12.62
N VAL A 417 -50.86 1.47 12.67
CA VAL A 417 -52.07 0.78 12.20
C VAL A 417 -52.40 1.22 10.78
N PHE A 418 -52.30 0.30 9.83
CA PHE A 418 -52.68 0.52 8.44
C PHE A 418 -54.19 0.36 8.21
N SER A 419 -54.74 1.08 7.23
CA SER A 419 -56.17 1.13 6.92
C SER A 419 -56.79 -0.22 6.56
N GLU A 420 -56.00 -1.19 6.08
CA GLU A 420 -56.44 -2.56 5.76
C GLU A 420 -55.79 -3.61 6.68
N GLY A 421 -55.23 -3.19 7.82
CA GLY A 421 -54.56 -4.07 8.77
C GLY A 421 -53.33 -4.75 8.15
N ALA A 422 -53.20 -6.07 8.34
CA ALA A 422 -52.05 -6.83 7.85
C ALA A 422 -52.03 -7.05 6.32
N ALA A 423 -53.12 -6.72 5.62
CA ALA A 423 -53.21 -6.83 4.16
C ALA A 423 -52.62 -5.62 3.42
N GLY A 424 -52.34 -4.51 4.12
CA GLY A 424 -51.72 -3.30 3.56
C GLY A 424 -52.52 -2.02 3.83
N GLY A 425 -52.48 -1.07 2.88
CA GLY A 425 -53.19 0.20 2.95
C GLY A 425 -52.31 1.37 3.36
N THR A 426 -52.86 2.35 4.08
CA THR A 426 -52.13 3.56 4.52
C THR A 426 -52.23 3.77 6.03
N ALA A 427 -51.19 4.34 6.64
CA ALA A 427 -51.15 4.75 8.05
C ALA A 427 -50.63 6.19 8.15
N VAL A 428 -51.28 7.00 8.98
CA VAL A 428 -50.85 8.38 9.26
C VAL A 428 -50.77 8.56 10.78
N LEU A 429 -49.62 8.97 11.28
CA LEU A 429 -49.37 9.11 12.72
C LEU A 429 -48.61 10.39 13.02
N ALA A 430 -49.16 11.22 13.91
CA ALA A 430 -48.45 12.38 14.45
C ALA A 430 -47.78 12.03 15.79
N PHE A 431 -46.55 12.50 15.97
CA PHE A 431 -45.78 12.35 17.20
C PHE A 431 -44.76 13.49 17.33
N ASP A 432 -44.27 13.75 18.53
CA ASP A 432 -43.17 14.68 18.78
C ASP A 432 -41.95 13.89 19.24
N PRO A 433 -40.88 13.79 18.43
CA PRO A 433 -39.62 13.16 18.81
C PRO A 433 -39.05 13.67 20.13
N HIS A 434 -39.34 14.92 20.51
CA HIS A 434 -38.91 15.47 21.79
C HIS A 434 -39.50 14.76 23.01
N ASP A 435 -40.50 13.91 22.84
CA ASP A 435 -41.03 13.08 23.91
C ASP A 435 -40.23 11.79 24.12
N PHE A 436 -39.29 11.46 23.23
CA PHE A 436 -38.52 10.22 23.24
C PHE A 436 -37.04 10.44 23.62
N PHE A 437 -36.28 9.34 23.72
CA PHE A 437 -34.85 9.31 24.02
C PHE A 437 -34.09 8.63 22.88
N ASP A 438 -32.80 8.95 22.78
CA ASP A 438 -31.87 8.28 21.86
C ASP A 438 -31.65 6.83 22.34
N ASP A 439 -31.97 5.85 21.50
CA ASP A 439 -31.80 4.42 21.76
C ASP A 439 -30.65 3.90 20.88
N PRO A 440 -29.47 3.61 21.47
CA PRO A 440 -28.28 3.24 20.71
C PRO A 440 -28.39 1.88 20.00
N SER A 441 -29.53 1.19 20.10
CA SER A 441 -29.79 -0.04 19.36
C SER A 441 -30.06 0.16 17.87
N VAL A 442 -30.19 1.39 17.39
CA VAL A 442 -30.35 1.71 15.96
C VAL A 442 -29.02 2.19 15.38
N ASP A 443 -28.43 1.39 14.48
CA ASP A 443 -27.13 1.68 13.84
C ASP A 443 -27.18 2.85 12.82
N CYS A 444 -28.16 3.74 12.90
CA CYS A 444 -28.42 4.79 11.91
C CYS A 444 -27.78 6.15 12.19
N TYR A 445 -26.62 6.19 12.84
CA TYR A 445 -25.74 7.38 12.93
C TYR A 445 -26.36 8.69 13.48
N GLY A 446 -27.54 8.64 14.13
CA GLY A 446 -28.11 9.77 14.88
C GLY A 446 -27.69 9.76 16.36
N ASN A 447 -27.69 10.95 16.96
CA ASN A 447 -27.70 11.11 18.44
C ASN A 447 -29.00 11.84 18.86
N GLY A 448 -30.04 11.78 18.02
CA GLY A 448 -31.34 12.38 18.28
C GLY A 448 -32.27 11.39 18.96
N ALA A 449 -33.42 11.87 19.43
CA ALA A 449 -34.43 10.98 20.00
C ALA A 449 -35.02 10.01 18.95
N ASP A 450 -35.11 8.73 19.32
CA ASP A 450 -35.67 7.67 18.49
C ASP A 450 -37.15 7.42 18.77
N ALA A 451 -37.93 7.25 17.70
CA ALA A 451 -39.31 6.81 17.80
C ALA A 451 -39.55 5.51 17.04
N PHE A 452 -39.96 4.46 17.76
CA PHE A 452 -40.18 3.12 17.24
C PHE A 452 -41.66 2.83 17.02
N PHE A 453 -41.96 2.31 15.83
CA PHE A 453 -43.31 1.97 15.42
C PHE A 453 -43.41 0.55 14.88
N ALA A 454 -44.32 -0.28 15.41
CA ALA A 454 -44.48 -1.66 14.96
C ALA A 454 -45.72 -1.87 14.09
N PHE A 455 -45.57 -2.69 13.05
CA PHE A 455 -46.68 -3.15 12.21
C PHE A 455 -46.49 -4.62 11.82
N THR A 456 -47.55 -5.28 11.37
CA THR A 456 -47.52 -6.69 10.95
C THR A 456 -48.20 -6.84 9.60
N ILE A 457 -47.61 -7.65 8.71
CA ILE A 457 -48.14 -7.94 7.38
C ILE A 457 -48.34 -9.45 7.19
N ASP A 458 -49.36 -9.84 6.42
CA ASP A 458 -49.75 -11.26 6.21
C ASP A 458 -49.37 -11.82 4.83
N ARG A 459 -48.83 -10.97 3.95
CA ARG A 459 -48.42 -11.27 2.58
C ARG A 459 -47.22 -10.40 2.20
N VAL A 460 -46.62 -10.68 1.05
CA VAL A 460 -45.54 -9.86 0.50
C VAL A 460 -46.10 -8.49 0.12
N LEU A 461 -45.52 -7.41 0.68
CA LEU A 461 -45.92 -6.02 0.44
C LEU A 461 -44.69 -5.12 0.34
N ASP A 462 -44.81 -4.02 -0.39
CA ASP A 462 -43.85 -2.93 -0.45
C ASP A 462 -44.25 -1.84 0.55
N LEU A 463 -43.31 -1.39 1.36
CA LEU A 463 -43.47 -0.27 2.28
C LEU A 463 -42.95 1.01 1.64
N TYR A 464 -43.76 2.05 1.68
CA TYR A 464 -43.34 3.42 1.41
C TYR A 464 -43.61 4.26 2.65
N VAL A 465 -42.66 5.09 3.05
CA VAL A 465 -42.77 6.00 4.18
C VAL A 465 -42.36 7.40 3.74
N ALA A 466 -43.28 8.33 3.89
CA ALA A 466 -43.05 9.74 3.72
C ALA A 466 -43.18 10.45 5.06
N VAL A 467 -42.27 11.39 5.31
CA VAL A 467 -42.37 12.30 6.45
C VAL A 467 -42.49 13.72 5.88
N PRO A 468 -43.71 14.23 5.65
CA PRO A 468 -43.91 15.61 5.21
C PRO A 468 -43.30 16.55 6.24
N ARG A 469 -42.33 17.35 5.80
CA ARG A 469 -41.58 18.29 6.65
C ARG A 469 -41.74 19.72 6.14
N ASP A 470 -41.78 20.66 7.07
CA ASP A 470 -41.52 22.06 6.75
C ASP A 470 -40.00 22.30 6.70
N ALA A 471 -39.57 23.48 6.25
CA ALA A 471 -38.14 23.78 6.15
C ALA A 471 -37.44 23.94 7.52
N SER A 472 -38.21 23.94 8.63
CA SER A 472 -37.71 24.14 9.99
C SER A 472 -37.46 22.84 10.75
N THR A 473 -38.04 21.73 10.33
CA THR A 473 -37.80 20.39 10.89
C THR A 473 -36.56 19.79 10.23
N GLY A 474 -35.67 19.20 11.04
CA GLY A 474 -34.47 18.59 10.49
C GLY A 474 -34.76 17.32 9.70
N THR A 475 -33.70 16.64 9.24
CA THR A 475 -33.87 15.49 8.35
C THR A 475 -34.01 14.22 9.18
N PRO A 476 -35.20 13.60 9.25
CA PRO A 476 -35.33 12.33 9.93
C PRO A 476 -34.61 11.24 9.14
N LEU A 477 -33.96 10.35 9.88
CA LEU A 477 -33.41 9.08 9.43
C LEU A 477 -34.48 8.01 9.66
N LEU A 478 -34.70 7.14 8.68
CA LEU A 478 -35.60 6.00 8.85
C LEU A 478 -34.82 4.69 8.82
N SER A 479 -35.07 3.86 9.82
CA SER A 479 -34.62 2.49 9.83
C SER A 479 -35.80 1.53 9.85
N LEU A 480 -35.75 0.50 9.01
CA LEU A 480 -36.68 -0.61 9.10
C LEU A 480 -35.96 -1.80 9.71
N LEU A 481 -36.49 -2.31 10.80
CA LEU A 481 -35.96 -3.42 11.59
C LEU A 481 -36.92 -4.61 11.44
N LYS A 482 -36.36 -5.81 11.32
CA LYS A 482 -37.15 -7.05 11.42
C LYS A 482 -37.37 -7.47 12.86
N SER A 483 -36.35 -7.24 13.68
CA SER A 483 -36.36 -7.37 15.13
C SER A 483 -35.33 -6.39 15.71
N CYS A 484 -35.36 -6.13 17.01
CA CYS A 484 -34.38 -5.23 17.63
C CYS A 484 -32.96 -5.77 17.45
N GLY A 485 -32.10 -4.97 16.80
CA GLY A 485 -30.75 -5.37 16.38
C GLY A 485 -30.64 -6.06 15.01
N GLU A 486 -31.74 -6.27 14.27
CA GLU A 486 -31.73 -6.79 12.89
C GLU A 486 -32.27 -5.72 11.93
N SER A 487 -31.41 -4.78 11.54
CA SER A 487 -31.72 -3.74 10.56
C SER A 487 -31.81 -4.30 9.13
N LEU A 488 -32.90 -3.95 8.43
CA LEU A 488 -33.14 -4.29 7.02
C LEU A 488 -32.77 -3.14 6.09
N SER A 489 -32.91 -1.89 6.54
CA SER A 489 -32.57 -0.67 5.81
C SER A 489 -32.28 0.46 6.78
N CYS A 490 -31.41 1.37 6.36
CA CYS A 490 -31.11 2.60 7.06
C CYS A 490 -30.87 3.69 6.03
N ASP A 491 -31.82 4.60 5.84
CA ASP A 491 -31.72 5.60 4.78
C ASP A 491 -32.15 6.99 5.29
N PRO A 492 -31.30 8.02 5.11
CA PRO A 492 -31.71 9.41 5.35
C PRO A 492 -32.76 9.87 4.34
N ILE A 493 -33.85 10.49 4.81
CA ILE A 493 -34.84 11.11 3.91
C ILE A 493 -34.43 12.55 3.57
N PHE A 494 -33.57 12.72 2.57
CA PHE A 494 -33.31 14.04 2.01
C PHE A 494 -34.52 14.55 1.19
N GLN A 495 -34.73 15.87 1.14
CA GLN A 495 -35.82 16.47 0.34
C GLN A 495 -35.79 16.08 -1.15
N SER A 496 -34.63 15.64 -1.66
CA SER A 496 -34.44 15.20 -3.03
C SER A 496 -34.55 13.68 -3.25
N SER A 497 -34.59 12.85 -2.21
CA SER A 497 -34.50 11.38 -2.33
C SER A 497 -35.85 10.65 -2.45
N GLY A 498 -36.98 11.36 -2.40
CA GLY A 498 -38.30 10.73 -2.42
C GLY A 498 -38.66 10.06 -1.09
N PRO A 499 -39.79 9.32 -1.01
CA PRO A 499 -40.14 8.58 0.20
C PRO A 499 -39.11 7.48 0.48
N PHE A 500 -38.83 7.22 1.76
CA PHE A 500 -38.17 5.97 2.18
C PHE A 500 -39.02 4.81 1.69
N ALA A 501 -38.40 3.82 1.07
CA ALA A 501 -39.17 2.76 0.47
C ALA A 501 -38.40 1.43 0.54
N ARG A 502 -39.12 0.37 0.89
CA ARG A 502 -38.59 -0.99 0.98
C ARG A 502 -39.55 -1.96 0.33
N GLY A 503 -39.11 -2.60 -0.75
CA GLY A 503 -39.89 -3.60 -1.46
C GLY A 503 -39.90 -4.96 -0.78
N SER A 504 -40.86 -5.80 -1.17
CA SER A 504 -40.84 -7.24 -0.96
C SER A 504 -40.76 -7.71 0.50
N LEU A 505 -41.36 -6.97 1.43
CA LEU A 505 -41.40 -7.37 2.84
C LEU A 505 -42.18 -8.66 2.99
N GLN A 506 -41.54 -9.69 3.51
CA GLN A 506 -42.16 -11.00 3.76
C GLN A 506 -43.20 -10.92 4.88
N PRO A 507 -44.19 -11.83 4.96
CA PRO A 507 -45.13 -11.89 6.08
C PRO A 507 -44.41 -11.90 7.44
N GLY A 508 -44.78 -11.01 8.35
CA GLY A 508 -44.07 -10.83 9.62
C GLY A 508 -44.40 -9.53 10.33
N THR A 509 -43.81 -9.36 11.51
CA THR A 509 -43.84 -8.11 12.29
C THR A 509 -42.54 -7.35 12.05
N TYR A 510 -42.65 -6.05 11.84
CA TYR A 510 -41.53 -5.14 11.58
C TYR A 510 -41.61 -3.95 12.52
N VAL A 511 -40.46 -3.33 12.77
CA VAL A 511 -40.34 -2.08 13.54
C VAL A 511 -39.73 -1.02 12.64
N LEU A 512 -40.40 0.11 12.48
CA LEU A 512 -39.90 1.30 11.83
C LEU A 512 -39.39 2.25 12.90
N ALA A 513 -38.09 2.52 12.92
CA ALA A 513 -37.49 3.56 13.75
C ALA A 513 -37.39 4.87 12.97
N VAL A 514 -37.69 5.98 13.65
CA VAL A 514 -37.50 7.35 13.16
C VAL A 514 -36.49 8.02 14.09
N ASP A 515 -35.33 8.37 13.55
CA ASP A 515 -34.17 8.94 14.23
C ASP A 515 -33.84 10.33 13.62
N PHE A 516 -32.95 11.09 14.24
CA PHE A 516 -32.43 12.37 13.78
C PHE A 516 -30.92 12.45 13.98
N ASP A 517 -30.22 13.03 12.99
CA ASP A 517 -28.77 13.24 13.08
C ASP A 517 -28.36 13.97 14.38
N HIS A 518 -29.18 14.93 14.83
CA HIS A 518 -28.92 15.76 16.01
C HIS A 518 -30.20 16.08 16.79
N ALA A 519 -30.14 16.10 18.12
CA ALA A 519 -31.27 16.48 18.97
C ALA A 519 -31.89 17.87 18.66
N GLN A 520 -31.11 18.81 18.09
CA GLN A 520 -31.61 20.13 17.69
C GLN A 520 -32.56 20.10 16.48
N GLN A 521 -32.61 18.98 15.78
CA GLN A 521 -33.44 18.76 14.60
C GLN A 521 -34.80 18.14 14.92
N GLU A 522 -34.98 17.71 16.17
CA GLU A 522 -36.24 17.17 16.68
C GLU A 522 -37.35 18.21 16.53
N GLY A 523 -38.55 17.74 16.18
CA GLY A 523 -39.73 18.58 16.06
C GLY A 523 -40.94 17.74 15.69
N PRO A 524 -42.17 18.22 15.96
CA PRO A 524 -43.39 17.48 15.65
C PRO A 524 -43.41 17.00 14.19
N LEU A 525 -43.57 15.69 14.00
CA LEU A 525 -43.62 15.05 12.69
C LEU A 525 -44.98 14.40 12.44
N THR A 526 -45.32 14.26 11.16
CA THR A 526 -46.36 13.34 10.70
C THR A 526 -45.71 12.24 9.86
N LEU A 527 -45.79 11.01 10.32
CA LEU A 527 -45.41 9.83 9.56
C LEU A 527 -46.56 9.44 8.64
N GLN A 528 -46.30 9.29 7.34
CA GLN A 528 -47.24 8.75 6.35
C GLN A 528 -46.65 7.49 5.74
N ALA A 529 -47.16 6.32 6.13
CA ALA A 529 -46.73 5.04 5.59
C ALA A 529 -47.79 4.44 4.68
N SER A 530 -47.39 3.73 3.63
CA SER A 530 -48.27 2.92 2.80
C SER A 530 -47.66 1.56 2.51
N LEU A 531 -48.50 0.53 2.55
CA LEU A 531 -48.17 -0.84 2.19
C LEU A 531 -48.97 -1.23 0.94
N THR A 532 -48.27 -1.56 -0.14
CA THR A 532 -48.88 -1.93 -1.43
C THR A 532 -48.39 -3.30 -1.90
N PRO A 533 -49.17 -4.08 -2.66
CA PRO A 533 -48.66 -5.28 -3.31
C PRO A 533 -47.47 -4.95 -4.24
N PRO A 534 -46.48 -5.86 -4.37
CA PRO A 534 -45.35 -5.66 -5.27
C PRO A 534 -45.79 -5.38 -6.70
N THR A 535 -45.12 -4.42 -7.36
CA THR A 535 -45.38 -4.13 -8.77
C THR A 535 -45.02 -5.36 -9.63
N PRO A 536 -45.77 -5.70 -10.70
CA PRO A 536 -45.38 -6.81 -11.58
C PRO A 536 -43.94 -6.66 -12.08
N GLY A 537 -43.18 -7.75 -11.99
CA GLY A 537 -41.76 -7.79 -12.30
C GLY A 537 -40.87 -7.21 -11.21
N ASP A 538 -41.36 -6.81 -10.06
CA ASP A 538 -40.49 -6.36 -8.96
C ASP A 538 -39.83 -7.52 -8.22
N THR A 539 -40.59 -8.61 -8.03
CA THR A 539 -40.10 -9.85 -7.42
C THR A 539 -40.21 -11.00 -8.41
N CYS A 540 -39.51 -12.10 -8.11
CA CYS A 540 -39.62 -13.30 -8.93
C CYS A 540 -41.00 -13.98 -8.87
N GLU A 541 -41.73 -13.85 -7.76
CA GLU A 541 -43.11 -14.38 -7.63
C GLU A 541 -44.07 -13.68 -8.59
N VAL A 542 -43.80 -12.41 -8.91
CA VAL A 542 -44.58 -11.61 -9.85
C VAL A 542 -43.81 -11.30 -11.14
N ALA A 543 -42.80 -12.10 -11.48
CA ALA A 543 -41.97 -11.91 -12.67
C ALA A 543 -42.82 -11.82 -13.95
N ILE A 544 -42.45 -10.90 -14.85
CA ILE A 544 -43.19 -10.68 -16.10
C ILE A 544 -42.79 -11.77 -17.11
N ALA A 545 -43.75 -12.59 -17.55
CA ALA A 545 -43.50 -13.57 -18.59
C ALA A 545 -43.18 -12.89 -19.94
N LEU A 546 -42.04 -13.22 -20.56
CA LEU A 546 -41.61 -12.62 -21.83
C LEU A 546 -42.46 -13.04 -23.04
N GLY A 547 -43.28 -14.09 -22.89
CA GLY A 547 -44.16 -14.59 -23.97
C GLY A 547 -43.42 -15.23 -25.15
N ILE A 548 -42.16 -15.64 -24.97
CA ILE A 548 -41.37 -16.34 -26.00
C ILE A 548 -41.78 -17.83 -26.01
N PRO A 549 -42.06 -18.44 -27.18
CA PRO A 549 -42.31 -19.87 -27.27
C PRO A 549 -41.11 -20.69 -26.75
N PRO A 550 -41.34 -21.82 -26.05
CA PRO A 550 -40.24 -22.64 -25.52
C PRO A 550 -39.28 -23.21 -26.58
N GLU A 551 -39.77 -23.35 -27.81
CA GLU A 551 -39.03 -23.77 -29.00
C GLU A 551 -38.21 -22.65 -29.66
N GLY A 552 -38.32 -21.41 -29.18
CA GLY A 552 -37.57 -20.24 -29.66
C GLY A 552 -38.44 -19.15 -30.27
N GLY A 553 -37.83 -17.96 -30.45
CA GLY A 553 -38.45 -16.77 -30.99
C GLY A 553 -37.74 -15.49 -30.53
N THR A 554 -38.22 -14.35 -31.02
CA THR A 554 -37.77 -13.03 -30.57
C THR A 554 -38.97 -12.22 -30.09
N THR A 555 -38.82 -11.56 -28.94
CA THR A 555 -39.80 -10.63 -28.38
C THR A 555 -39.14 -9.30 -28.04
N VAL A 556 -39.93 -8.24 -27.97
CA VAL A 556 -39.50 -6.92 -27.49
C VAL A 556 -40.55 -6.45 -26.51
N VAL A 557 -40.15 -6.18 -25.26
CA VAL A 557 -41.03 -5.72 -24.20
C VAL A 557 -40.59 -4.34 -23.71
N PRO A 558 -41.50 -3.35 -23.61
CA PRO A 558 -41.20 -2.12 -22.89
C PRO A 558 -41.15 -2.40 -21.39
N GLY A 559 -40.35 -1.63 -20.65
CA GLY A 559 -40.24 -1.71 -19.20
C GLY A 559 -39.96 -0.35 -18.57
N SER A 560 -40.26 -0.23 -17.28
CA SER A 560 -40.04 0.98 -16.49
C SER A 560 -39.64 0.61 -15.07
N PHE A 561 -38.70 1.36 -14.48
CA PHE A 561 -38.28 1.21 -13.08
C PHE A 561 -39.23 1.90 -12.09
N ALA A 562 -40.29 2.56 -12.57
CA ALA A 562 -41.27 3.21 -11.69
C ALA A 562 -41.92 2.18 -10.75
N GLY A 563 -41.76 2.39 -9.44
CA GLY A 563 -42.27 1.48 -8.40
C GLY A 563 -41.55 0.13 -8.35
N ALA A 564 -40.36 0.02 -8.95
CA ALA A 564 -39.46 -1.09 -8.74
C ALA A 564 -38.51 -0.82 -7.56
N PHE A 565 -38.14 -1.88 -6.86
CA PHE A 565 -37.18 -1.90 -5.75
C PHE A 565 -35.94 -2.67 -6.15
N ASN A 566 -34.87 -2.48 -5.39
CA ASN A 566 -33.69 -3.33 -5.48
C ASN A 566 -33.91 -4.56 -4.57
N ASN A 567 -34.49 -5.60 -5.13
CA ASN A 567 -34.80 -6.85 -4.45
C ASN A 567 -33.75 -7.94 -4.71
N HIS A 568 -32.97 -7.82 -5.80
CA HIS A 568 -31.97 -8.82 -6.18
C HIS A 568 -30.63 -8.18 -6.56
N GLU A 569 -29.54 -8.79 -6.11
CA GLU A 569 -28.19 -8.34 -6.44
C GLU A 569 -27.52 -9.32 -7.41
N GLY A 570 -27.17 -8.85 -8.61
CA GLY A 570 -26.39 -9.61 -9.61
C GLY A 570 -24.88 -9.43 -9.43
N SER A 571 -24.06 -10.30 -10.02
CA SER A 571 -22.60 -10.21 -9.89
C SER A 571 -21.99 -8.94 -10.52
N CYS A 572 -22.76 -8.28 -11.39
CA CYS A 572 -22.37 -7.03 -12.05
C CYS A 572 -23.40 -5.90 -11.92
N THR A 573 -24.32 -5.99 -10.96
CA THR A 573 -25.28 -4.92 -10.63
C THR A 573 -25.12 -4.51 -9.17
N PHE A 574 -25.42 -3.26 -8.83
CA PHE A 574 -25.24 -2.74 -7.47
C PHE A 574 -26.36 -1.77 -7.10
N PHE A 575 -27.06 -2.05 -6.00
CA PHE A 575 -27.97 -1.15 -5.26
C PHE A 575 -28.93 -0.31 -6.13
N SER A 576 -29.54 -0.90 -7.16
CA SER A 576 -30.41 -0.21 -8.10
C SER A 576 -31.74 -0.93 -8.27
N PRO A 577 -32.87 -0.22 -8.47
CA PRO A 577 -34.14 -0.88 -8.77
C PRO A 577 -34.03 -1.90 -9.90
N ASP A 578 -34.59 -3.10 -9.70
CA ASP A 578 -34.54 -4.20 -10.65
C ASP A 578 -35.94 -4.60 -11.16
N ARG A 579 -35.95 -5.18 -12.35
CA ARG A 579 -37.15 -5.77 -12.96
C ARG A 579 -36.85 -7.18 -13.40
N VAL A 580 -37.67 -8.12 -12.95
CA VAL A 580 -37.57 -9.54 -13.21
C VAL A 580 -38.55 -9.98 -14.28
N TYR A 581 -38.01 -10.61 -15.30
CA TYR A 581 -38.74 -11.29 -16.37
C TYR A 581 -38.49 -12.79 -16.32
N THR A 582 -39.41 -13.59 -16.86
CA THR A 582 -39.26 -15.06 -16.91
C THR A 582 -39.60 -15.66 -18.28
N PHE A 583 -38.92 -16.77 -18.61
CA PHE A 583 -39.22 -17.61 -19.78
C PHE A 583 -38.83 -19.07 -19.51
N THR A 584 -39.29 -19.98 -20.36
CA THR A 584 -38.94 -21.41 -20.30
C THR A 584 -38.45 -21.91 -21.65
N THR A 585 -37.54 -22.87 -21.67
CA THR A 585 -37.16 -23.59 -22.89
C THR A 585 -37.27 -25.11 -22.71
N THR A 586 -37.62 -25.83 -23.76
CA THR A 586 -37.82 -27.31 -23.75
C THR A 586 -36.68 -28.09 -24.39
N GLN A 587 -35.73 -27.40 -25.01
CA GLN A 587 -34.55 -27.96 -25.66
C GLN A 587 -33.34 -27.08 -25.38
N ARG A 588 -32.14 -27.53 -25.78
CA ARG A 588 -30.93 -26.73 -25.66
C ARG A 588 -30.98 -25.56 -26.64
N MET A 589 -30.91 -24.33 -26.13
CA MET A 589 -31.10 -23.10 -26.92
C MET A 589 -30.04 -22.05 -26.59
N SER A 590 -29.80 -21.14 -27.52
CA SER A 590 -28.98 -19.94 -27.32
C SER A 590 -29.87 -18.75 -27.03
N PHE A 591 -29.47 -17.94 -26.05
CA PHE A 591 -30.21 -16.81 -25.54
C PHE A 591 -29.44 -15.52 -25.73
N ILE A 592 -30.12 -14.48 -26.21
CA ILE A 592 -29.60 -13.12 -26.34
C ILE A 592 -30.65 -12.18 -25.76
N ALA A 593 -30.27 -11.33 -24.81
CA ALA A 593 -31.05 -10.18 -24.43
C ALA A 593 -30.30 -8.89 -24.72
N GLU A 594 -31.02 -7.87 -25.18
CA GLU A 594 -30.52 -6.53 -25.42
C GLU A 594 -31.47 -5.54 -24.75
N ALA A 595 -30.93 -4.63 -23.94
CA ALA A 595 -31.71 -3.56 -23.34
C ALA A 595 -31.19 -2.19 -23.78
N THR A 596 -32.12 -1.29 -24.07
CA THR A 596 -31.84 0.09 -24.50
C THR A 596 -32.77 1.05 -23.76
N THR A 597 -32.29 2.23 -23.37
CA THR A 597 -33.14 3.30 -22.85
C THR A 597 -33.60 4.25 -23.94
N ALA A 598 -34.78 4.85 -23.77
CA ALA A 598 -35.33 5.81 -24.73
C ALA A 598 -34.45 7.07 -24.89
N SER A 599 -33.69 7.45 -23.85
CA SER A 599 -32.75 8.57 -23.89
C SER A 599 -31.43 8.26 -24.62
N GLY A 600 -31.09 6.97 -24.77
CA GLY A 600 -29.83 6.52 -25.38
C GLY A 600 -28.56 6.90 -24.60
N THR A 601 -28.68 7.33 -23.34
CA THR A 601 -27.55 7.86 -22.54
C THR A 601 -26.85 6.83 -21.67
N LYS A 602 -27.60 5.83 -21.18
CA LYS A 602 -27.11 4.66 -20.44
C LYS A 602 -28.16 3.55 -20.53
N ALA A 603 -27.77 2.33 -20.88
CA ALA A 603 -28.62 1.16 -20.87
C ALA A 603 -28.62 0.51 -19.48
N PRO A 604 -29.71 -0.14 -19.07
CA PRO A 604 -29.75 -0.88 -17.81
C PRO A 604 -28.75 -2.04 -17.83
N ALA A 605 -28.32 -2.50 -16.66
CA ALA A 605 -27.57 -3.73 -16.54
C ALA A 605 -28.51 -4.93 -16.67
N LEU A 606 -27.97 -6.08 -17.09
CA LEU A 606 -28.74 -7.29 -17.35
C LEU A 606 -28.10 -8.49 -16.67
N THR A 607 -28.92 -9.33 -16.05
CA THR A 607 -28.48 -10.59 -15.44
C THR A 607 -29.41 -11.73 -15.86
N LEU A 608 -28.86 -12.91 -16.17
CA LEU A 608 -29.64 -14.13 -16.43
C LEU A 608 -29.35 -15.19 -15.38
N ARG A 609 -30.40 -15.76 -14.79
CA ARG A 609 -30.31 -16.88 -13.84
C ARG A 609 -31.14 -18.07 -14.31
N GLY A 610 -30.62 -19.28 -14.07
CA GLY A 610 -31.30 -20.53 -14.41
C GLY A 610 -31.93 -21.22 -13.20
N GLY A 611 -33.08 -21.86 -13.41
CA GLY A 611 -33.77 -22.64 -12.39
C GLY A 611 -34.68 -21.78 -11.51
N THR A 612 -34.20 -21.39 -10.34
CA THR A 612 -34.92 -20.56 -9.37
C THR A 612 -34.53 -19.09 -9.49
N CYS A 613 -35.29 -18.21 -8.84
CA CYS A 613 -34.99 -16.78 -8.72
C CYS A 613 -33.56 -16.50 -8.22
N ASP A 614 -33.17 -17.18 -7.14
CA ASP A 614 -31.81 -17.14 -6.57
C ASP A 614 -30.90 -18.22 -7.15
N GLY A 615 -31.23 -18.70 -8.36
CA GLY A 615 -30.44 -19.68 -9.06
C GLY A 615 -29.06 -19.15 -9.45
N ALA A 616 -28.19 -20.06 -9.89
CA ALA A 616 -26.86 -19.68 -10.36
C ALA A 616 -26.96 -18.69 -11.52
N GLU A 617 -26.21 -17.61 -11.41
CA GLU A 617 -26.03 -16.65 -12.50
C GLU A 617 -25.35 -17.34 -13.68
N SER A 618 -26.00 -17.27 -14.84
CA SER A 618 -25.50 -17.84 -16.09
C SER A 618 -24.62 -16.85 -16.86
N THR A 619 -25.00 -15.57 -16.83
CA THR A 619 -24.29 -14.47 -17.49
C THR A 619 -24.82 -13.15 -16.96
N CYS A 620 -24.01 -12.10 -17.05
CA CYS A 620 -24.43 -10.75 -16.74
C CYS A 620 -23.65 -9.72 -17.56
N ALA A 621 -24.22 -8.52 -17.72
CA ALA A 621 -23.61 -7.40 -18.41
C ALA A 621 -23.88 -6.08 -17.66
N THR A 622 -22.81 -5.33 -17.39
CA THR A 622 -22.86 -4.00 -16.76
C THR A 622 -23.56 -2.97 -17.65
N ASP A 623 -23.79 -1.76 -17.11
CA ASP A 623 -24.42 -0.66 -17.85
C ASP A 623 -23.56 -0.22 -19.07
N GLY A 624 -24.15 -0.28 -20.25
CA GLY A 624 -23.54 0.23 -21.49
C GLY A 624 -23.97 1.67 -21.80
N ARG A 625 -23.19 2.44 -22.57
CA ARG A 625 -23.52 3.85 -22.90
C ARG A 625 -24.84 4.03 -23.66
N ALA A 626 -25.33 3.04 -24.40
CA ALA A 626 -26.60 3.13 -25.14
C ALA A 626 -27.34 1.79 -25.24
N ARG A 627 -26.63 0.68 -25.07
CA ARG A 627 -27.15 -0.69 -25.11
C ARG A 627 -26.37 -1.55 -24.12
N SER A 628 -27.08 -2.42 -23.40
CA SER A 628 -26.48 -3.56 -22.68
C SER A 628 -26.98 -4.83 -23.35
N SER A 629 -26.16 -5.87 -23.38
CA SER A 629 -26.55 -7.17 -23.91
C SER A 629 -25.91 -8.29 -23.13
N ILE A 630 -26.71 -9.30 -22.80
CA ILE A 630 -26.23 -10.57 -22.26
C ILE A 630 -26.49 -11.68 -23.26
N ARG A 631 -25.60 -12.66 -23.23
CA ARG A 631 -25.62 -13.82 -24.11
C ARG A 631 -25.33 -15.07 -23.29
N ALA A 632 -26.13 -16.10 -23.47
CA ALA A 632 -25.93 -17.39 -22.85
C ALA A 632 -26.14 -18.49 -23.89
N GLU A 633 -25.13 -19.33 -24.03
CA GLU A 633 -25.16 -20.43 -24.97
C GLU A 633 -25.69 -21.70 -24.31
N ASP A 634 -26.25 -22.59 -25.13
CA ASP A 634 -26.58 -23.96 -24.74
C ASP A 634 -27.38 -24.05 -23.41
N LEU A 635 -28.32 -23.12 -23.22
CA LEU A 635 -29.26 -23.13 -22.11
C LEU A 635 -30.01 -24.45 -22.12
N ALA A 636 -29.82 -25.26 -21.08
CA ALA A 636 -30.52 -26.51 -20.91
C ALA A 636 -32.05 -26.27 -20.82
N PRO A 637 -32.88 -27.29 -21.12
CA PRO A 637 -34.31 -27.21 -20.86
C PRO A 637 -34.61 -26.80 -19.41
N GLY A 638 -35.42 -25.76 -19.22
CA GLY A 638 -35.68 -25.21 -17.89
C GLY A 638 -36.34 -23.83 -17.90
N THR A 639 -36.59 -23.31 -16.70
CA THR A 639 -37.07 -21.94 -16.45
C THR A 639 -35.89 -21.02 -16.18
N TYR A 640 -35.97 -19.80 -16.69
CA TYR A 640 -34.94 -18.79 -16.57
C TYR A 640 -35.54 -17.44 -16.18
N TYR A 641 -34.74 -16.64 -15.48
CA TYR A 641 -35.10 -15.30 -15.03
C TYR A 641 -34.10 -14.28 -15.59
N VAL A 642 -34.62 -13.18 -16.15
CA VAL A 642 -33.84 -12.06 -16.67
C VAL A 642 -34.09 -10.87 -15.78
N PHE A 643 -33.05 -10.38 -15.12
CA PHE A 643 -33.08 -9.19 -14.30
C PHE A 643 -32.60 -8.02 -15.14
N VAL A 644 -33.33 -6.92 -15.08
CA VAL A 644 -32.99 -5.65 -15.70
C VAL A 644 -32.82 -4.65 -14.58
N ASP A 645 -31.59 -4.19 -14.37
CA ASP A 645 -31.22 -3.33 -13.24
C ASP A 645 -30.96 -1.90 -13.74
N GLN A 646 -31.42 -0.91 -13.00
CA GLN A 646 -31.20 0.49 -13.36
C GLN A 646 -29.71 0.86 -13.34
N ALA A 647 -29.23 1.53 -14.38
CA ALA A 647 -27.84 1.97 -14.43
C ALA A 647 -27.51 3.00 -13.33
N LEU A 648 -26.42 2.77 -12.59
CA LEU A 648 -25.91 3.62 -11.52
C LEU A 648 -25.89 5.11 -11.95
N TYR A 649 -26.48 5.96 -11.10
CA TYR A 649 -26.46 7.43 -11.17
C TYR A 649 -27.24 8.11 -12.32
N SER A 650 -28.20 7.45 -12.96
CA SER A 650 -29.08 8.10 -13.94
C SER A 650 -30.56 7.96 -13.55
N ALA A 651 -31.35 9.00 -13.80
CA ALA A 651 -32.79 9.02 -13.51
C ALA A 651 -33.51 7.81 -14.14
N PRO A 652 -34.55 7.27 -13.49
CA PRO A 652 -35.30 6.12 -13.99
C PRO A 652 -35.89 6.47 -15.36
N GLY A 653 -35.31 5.87 -16.40
CA GLY A 653 -35.81 5.96 -17.76
C GLY A 653 -36.55 4.69 -18.11
N ASP A 654 -37.62 4.81 -18.89
CA ASP A 654 -38.21 3.67 -19.58
C ASP A 654 -37.16 3.00 -20.48
N TYR A 655 -37.22 1.68 -20.54
CA TYR A 655 -36.34 0.86 -21.37
C TYR A 655 -37.15 -0.04 -22.30
N SER A 656 -36.45 -0.56 -23.32
CA SER A 656 -36.92 -1.62 -24.20
C SER A 656 -35.99 -2.80 -24.04
N LEU A 657 -36.54 -3.97 -23.69
CA LEU A 657 -35.84 -5.23 -23.56
C LEU A 657 -36.22 -6.12 -24.75
N LYS A 658 -35.26 -6.38 -25.64
CA LYS A 658 -35.37 -7.33 -26.73
C LYS A 658 -34.73 -8.63 -26.33
N VAL A 659 -35.47 -9.74 -26.41
CA VAL A 659 -34.97 -11.07 -26.07
C VAL A 659 -35.16 -12.01 -27.25
N SER A 660 -34.12 -12.77 -27.58
CA SER A 660 -34.12 -13.79 -28.62
C SER A 660 -33.66 -15.13 -28.05
N LEU A 661 -34.42 -16.18 -28.33
CA LEU A 661 -34.12 -17.55 -27.99
C LEU A 661 -34.12 -18.37 -29.27
N GLY A 662 -33.02 -19.03 -29.61
CA GLY A 662 -32.89 -19.74 -30.90
C GLY A 662 -31.98 -20.96 -30.83
N ALA A 663 -31.99 -21.76 -31.90
CA ALA A 663 -30.94 -22.76 -32.09
C ALA A 663 -29.59 -22.06 -32.28
N ARG A 664 -28.49 -22.72 -31.89
CA ARG A 664 -27.14 -22.16 -32.05
C ARG A 664 -26.85 -21.85 -33.54
N PRO A 665 -26.35 -20.65 -33.88
CA PRO A 665 -26.03 -20.31 -35.27
C PRO A 665 -24.98 -21.25 -35.88
N THR A 666 -25.07 -21.50 -37.19
CA THR A 666 -24.00 -22.19 -37.93
C THR A 666 -22.82 -21.24 -38.13
N GLY A 667 -21.60 -21.68 -37.81
CA GLY A 667 -20.41 -20.83 -37.82
C GLY A 667 -20.08 -20.19 -36.48
N ASP A 668 -20.83 -20.51 -35.44
CA ASP A 668 -20.59 -20.08 -34.04
C ASP A 668 -19.47 -20.93 -33.45
N VAL A 669 -19.74 -22.23 -33.28
CA VAL A 669 -18.72 -23.19 -32.84
C VAL A 669 -18.03 -23.91 -33.98
N CYS A 670 -16.85 -24.41 -33.65
CA CYS A 670 -16.10 -25.44 -34.36
C CYS A 670 -16.90 -26.58 -34.98
N ALA A 671 -17.87 -27.13 -34.25
CA ALA A 671 -18.65 -28.28 -34.70
C ALA A 671 -19.59 -27.93 -35.87
N SER A 672 -19.91 -26.65 -36.05
CA SER A 672 -20.76 -26.12 -37.11
C SER A 672 -20.03 -25.07 -37.96
N ALA A 673 -18.69 -25.09 -37.99
CA ALA A 673 -17.85 -24.13 -38.71
C ALA A 673 -18.22 -24.05 -40.20
N LEU A 674 -18.20 -22.83 -40.75
CA LEU A 674 -18.57 -22.56 -42.13
C LEU A 674 -17.43 -22.96 -43.09
N PRO A 675 -17.68 -23.74 -44.16
CA PRO A 675 -16.62 -24.07 -45.11
C PRO A 675 -16.18 -22.83 -45.90
N LEU A 676 -14.87 -22.51 -45.92
CA LEU A 676 -14.34 -21.37 -46.70
C LEU A 676 -14.46 -21.57 -48.21
N GLY A 677 -14.51 -22.82 -48.70
CA GLY A 677 -14.57 -23.11 -50.13
C GLY A 677 -13.23 -23.00 -50.87
N LEU A 678 -12.09 -23.04 -50.16
CA LEU A 678 -10.78 -23.20 -50.79
C LEU A 678 -10.65 -24.57 -51.47
N PRO A 679 -9.87 -24.69 -52.57
CA PRO A 679 -9.61 -26.00 -53.18
C PRO A 679 -8.80 -26.88 -52.22
N THR A 680 -9.14 -28.17 -52.17
CA THR A 680 -8.43 -29.15 -51.32
C THR A 680 -7.04 -29.51 -51.82
N SER A 681 -6.71 -29.16 -53.06
CA SER A 681 -5.39 -29.36 -53.67
C SER A 681 -5.06 -28.23 -54.64
N GLY A 682 -3.81 -27.76 -54.62
CA GLY A 682 -3.34 -26.71 -55.53
C GLY A 682 -3.74 -25.30 -55.13
N PRO A 683 -3.26 -24.27 -55.86
CA PRO A 683 -3.50 -22.87 -55.53
C PRO A 683 -4.97 -22.49 -55.67
N GLY A 684 -5.41 -21.51 -54.87
CA GLY A 684 -6.77 -21.00 -54.93
C GLY A 684 -6.95 -19.72 -54.12
N GLN A 685 -8.06 -19.03 -54.36
CA GLN A 685 -8.47 -17.86 -53.60
C GLN A 685 -9.98 -17.89 -53.42
N VAL A 686 -10.44 -17.48 -52.24
CA VAL A 686 -11.85 -17.26 -51.94
C VAL A 686 -12.03 -15.97 -51.14
N THR A 687 -13.18 -15.33 -51.32
CA THR A 687 -13.62 -14.17 -50.55
C THR A 687 -15.01 -14.48 -49.99
N VAL A 688 -15.18 -14.32 -48.68
CA VAL A 688 -16.45 -14.50 -47.97
C VAL A 688 -16.80 -13.23 -47.20
N GLN A 689 -18.09 -12.96 -47.01
CA GLN A 689 -18.57 -11.92 -46.11
C GLN A 689 -19.18 -12.57 -44.88
N GLY A 690 -18.90 -12.01 -43.70
CA GLY A 690 -19.42 -12.47 -42.41
C GLY A 690 -19.80 -11.29 -41.53
N ASP A 691 -20.47 -11.58 -40.42
CA ASP A 691 -20.83 -10.61 -39.37
C ASP A 691 -20.74 -11.30 -38.03
N THR A 692 -19.88 -10.81 -37.14
CA THR A 692 -19.72 -11.40 -35.81
C THR A 692 -20.92 -11.11 -34.90
N GLY A 693 -21.74 -10.09 -35.18
CA GLY A 693 -22.81 -9.64 -34.28
C GLY A 693 -23.90 -10.67 -33.96
N SER A 694 -24.07 -11.69 -34.81
CA SER A 694 -25.04 -12.78 -34.62
C SER A 694 -24.50 -13.98 -33.84
N PHE A 695 -23.20 -14.01 -33.56
CA PHE A 695 -22.52 -15.14 -32.92
C PHE A 695 -22.25 -14.86 -31.43
N PHE A 696 -21.70 -15.85 -30.75
CA PHE A 696 -21.32 -15.78 -29.35
C PHE A 696 -19.80 -15.76 -29.22
N HIS A 697 -19.32 -15.41 -28.03
CA HIS A 697 -17.89 -15.52 -27.72
C HIS A 697 -17.64 -16.91 -27.15
N ASP A 698 -17.25 -17.85 -28.00
CA ASP A 698 -16.93 -19.21 -27.59
C ASP A 698 -15.46 -19.58 -27.89
N LEU A 699 -14.77 -18.79 -28.72
CA LEU A 699 -13.34 -18.93 -28.99
C LEU A 699 -12.56 -17.63 -28.76
N THR A 700 -11.61 -17.65 -27.83
CA THR A 700 -10.64 -16.54 -27.66
C THR A 700 -9.45 -16.69 -28.62
N PRO A 701 -9.13 -15.72 -29.50
CA PRO A 701 -7.91 -15.73 -30.30
C PRO A 701 -6.66 -15.49 -29.44
N SER A 702 -5.49 -15.96 -29.91
CA SER A 702 -4.21 -15.67 -29.26
C SER A 702 -3.75 -14.21 -29.36
N CYS A 703 -4.50 -13.34 -30.06
CA CYS A 703 -4.20 -11.93 -30.24
C CYS A 703 -5.46 -11.04 -30.10
N GLY A 704 -5.27 -9.77 -29.70
CA GLY A 704 -6.36 -8.82 -29.39
C GLY A 704 -5.98 -7.91 -28.20
N ALA A 705 -6.89 -7.01 -27.79
CA ALA A 705 -6.64 -6.00 -26.75
C ALA A 705 -6.19 -6.57 -25.41
N SER A 706 -6.49 -7.86 -25.16
CA SER A 706 -6.01 -8.62 -24.01
C SER A 706 -6.33 -10.10 -24.22
N SER A 707 -5.37 -10.86 -24.76
CA SER A 707 -5.41 -12.32 -24.83
C SER A 707 -5.80 -12.91 -23.46
N GLY A 708 -7.05 -13.38 -23.35
CA GLY A 708 -7.65 -13.94 -22.13
C GLY A 708 -8.94 -13.27 -21.64
N THR A 709 -9.33 -12.09 -22.15
CA THR A 709 -10.56 -11.39 -21.71
C THR A 709 -11.39 -10.77 -22.85
N SER A 710 -11.09 -11.11 -24.10
CA SER A 710 -11.81 -10.58 -25.26
C SER A 710 -13.14 -11.30 -25.44
N ASN A 711 -14.21 -10.88 -24.75
CA ASN A 711 -15.55 -11.48 -24.87
C ASN A 711 -16.32 -11.06 -26.14
N ALA A 712 -15.62 -10.82 -27.25
CA ALA A 712 -16.27 -10.44 -28.50
C ALA A 712 -16.82 -11.69 -29.21
N PRO A 713 -18.02 -11.59 -29.81
CA PRO A 713 -18.53 -12.63 -30.69
C PRO A 713 -17.55 -13.04 -31.79
N ASP A 714 -17.43 -14.34 -32.02
CA ASP A 714 -16.52 -14.90 -33.01
C ASP A 714 -17.24 -15.69 -34.11
N SER A 715 -16.62 -15.78 -35.29
CA SER A 715 -17.14 -16.54 -36.42
C SER A 715 -16.09 -17.52 -36.92
N VAL A 716 -16.49 -18.77 -37.03
CA VAL A 716 -15.59 -19.90 -37.28
C VAL A 716 -15.81 -20.47 -38.67
N TYR A 717 -14.72 -20.54 -39.42
CA TYR A 717 -14.66 -21.17 -40.72
C TYR A 717 -13.71 -22.36 -40.73
N THR A 718 -13.82 -23.23 -41.73
CA THR A 718 -12.94 -24.39 -41.91
C THR A 718 -12.53 -24.62 -43.37
N PHE A 719 -11.33 -25.18 -43.57
CA PHE A 719 -10.87 -25.66 -44.87
C PHE A 719 -9.87 -26.82 -44.73
N THR A 720 -9.63 -27.56 -45.80
CA THR A 720 -8.67 -28.66 -45.84
C THR A 720 -7.70 -28.48 -47.01
N THR A 721 -6.41 -28.76 -46.81
CA THR A 721 -5.41 -28.90 -47.89
C THR A 721 -4.78 -30.29 -47.85
N THR A 722 -4.53 -30.88 -49.00
CA THR A 722 -3.94 -32.23 -49.16
C THR A 722 -2.45 -32.21 -49.45
N ALA A 723 -1.88 -31.02 -49.65
CA ALA A 723 -0.46 -30.80 -49.88
C ALA A 723 0.05 -29.66 -49.00
N LYS A 724 1.38 -29.55 -48.92
CA LYS A 724 2.07 -28.46 -48.25
C LYS A 724 1.87 -27.16 -49.06
N MET A 725 1.23 -26.15 -48.47
CA MET A 725 0.84 -24.92 -49.17
C MET A 725 1.18 -23.68 -48.35
N ASN A 726 1.33 -22.53 -49.00
CA ASN A 726 1.37 -21.24 -48.32
C ASN A 726 -0.06 -20.71 -48.21
N LEU A 727 -0.49 -20.31 -47.01
CA LEU A 727 -1.78 -19.67 -46.76
C LEU A 727 -1.59 -18.18 -46.49
N ARG A 728 -2.47 -17.35 -47.04
CA ARG A 728 -2.68 -15.97 -46.61
C ARG A 728 -4.15 -15.76 -46.27
N LEU A 729 -4.40 -15.14 -45.12
CA LEU A 729 -5.72 -14.69 -44.69
C LEU A 729 -5.68 -13.16 -44.59
N SER A 730 -6.73 -12.49 -45.04
CA SER A 730 -6.92 -11.06 -44.79
C SER A 730 -8.36 -10.76 -44.51
N THR A 731 -8.63 -9.95 -43.50
CA THR A 731 -9.98 -9.45 -43.22
C THR A 731 -10.05 -7.95 -43.41
N LYS A 732 -11.18 -7.47 -43.90
CA LYS A 732 -11.52 -6.05 -44.05
C LYS A 732 -12.79 -5.76 -43.26
N ALA A 733 -12.75 -4.76 -42.39
CA ALA A 733 -13.94 -4.29 -41.69
C ALA A 733 -14.93 -3.64 -42.67
N LEU A 734 -16.19 -4.08 -42.64
CA LEU A 734 -17.30 -3.48 -43.39
C LEU A 734 -18.15 -2.57 -42.49
N THR A 735 -18.18 -2.83 -41.18
CA THR A 735 -18.79 -1.95 -40.18
C THR A 735 -17.80 -0.89 -39.72
N SER A 736 -18.23 0.39 -39.74
CA SER A 736 -17.40 1.50 -39.24
C SER A 736 -17.05 1.32 -37.77
N GLY A 737 -15.77 1.40 -37.45
CA GLY A 737 -15.27 1.28 -36.07
C GLY A 737 -15.08 -0.15 -35.59
N PHE A 738 -15.47 -1.17 -36.37
CA PHE A 738 -15.17 -2.57 -36.08
C PHE A 738 -13.71 -2.88 -36.44
N ARG A 739 -13.00 -3.53 -35.52
CA ARG A 739 -11.62 -3.98 -35.69
C ARG A 739 -11.56 -5.50 -35.62
N PRO A 740 -11.60 -6.22 -36.77
CA PRO A 740 -11.53 -7.66 -36.76
C PRO A 740 -10.14 -8.16 -36.33
N THR A 741 -10.13 -9.29 -35.64
CA THR A 741 -8.98 -10.19 -35.48
C THR A 741 -9.21 -11.42 -36.35
N VAL A 742 -8.13 -12.04 -36.82
CA VAL A 742 -8.18 -13.29 -37.59
C VAL A 742 -7.12 -14.25 -37.07
N SER A 743 -7.56 -15.45 -36.68
CA SER A 743 -6.70 -16.53 -36.19
C SER A 743 -6.82 -17.76 -37.08
N LEU A 744 -5.67 -18.37 -37.42
CA LEU A 744 -5.56 -19.66 -38.06
C LEU A 744 -5.24 -20.71 -37.00
N ARG A 745 -6.04 -21.79 -36.94
CA ARG A 745 -5.86 -22.85 -35.95
C ARG A 745 -5.75 -24.24 -36.54
N GLN A 746 -4.96 -25.09 -35.90
CA GLN A 746 -4.84 -26.51 -36.23
C GLN A 746 -5.93 -27.36 -35.57
N GLY A 747 -6.36 -26.97 -34.37
CA GLY A 747 -7.53 -27.51 -33.65
C GLY A 747 -8.49 -26.36 -33.37
N CYS A 748 -9.67 -26.65 -32.81
CA CYS A 748 -10.68 -25.59 -32.67
C CYS A 748 -10.97 -25.19 -31.21
N GLY A 749 -10.86 -26.12 -30.25
CA GLY A 749 -11.29 -25.88 -28.85
C GLY A 749 -10.31 -25.18 -27.90
N SER A 750 -9.11 -24.77 -28.34
CA SER A 750 -8.17 -23.98 -27.52
C SER A 750 -7.31 -23.07 -28.40
N PHE A 751 -7.00 -21.87 -27.89
CA PHE A 751 -6.05 -20.94 -28.53
C PHE A 751 -4.61 -21.49 -28.53
N ASP A 752 -4.28 -22.52 -27.75
CA ASP A 752 -2.98 -23.22 -27.82
C ASP A 752 -2.72 -23.86 -29.20
N THR A 753 -3.78 -23.98 -30.01
CA THR A 753 -3.71 -24.49 -31.37
C THR A 753 -3.65 -23.38 -32.43
N ASP A 754 -3.59 -22.12 -32.01
CA ASP A 754 -3.35 -20.99 -32.89
C ASP A 754 -1.98 -21.15 -33.55
N LEU A 755 -2.01 -21.35 -34.85
CA LEU A 755 -0.82 -21.36 -35.69
C LEU A 755 -0.34 -19.93 -35.95
N ARG A 756 -1.29 -19.00 -36.12
CA ARG A 756 -1.06 -17.56 -36.29
C ARG A 756 -2.31 -16.79 -35.90
N CYS A 757 -2.12 -15.57 -35.40
CA CYS A 757 -3.18 -14.60 -35.17
C CYS A 757 -2.71 -13.21 -35.58
N ALA A 758 -3.60 -12.41 -36.14
CA ALA A 758 -3.37 -10.99 -36.41
C ALA A 758 -4.62 -10.15 -36.07
N TRP A 759 -4.42 -8.90 -35.69
CA TRP A 759 -5.49 -7.95 -35.43
C TRP A 759 -5.38 -6.72 -36.33
N THR A 760 -6.48 -5.97 -36.43
CA THR A 760 -6.54 -4.73 -37.22
C THR A 760 -5.93 -3.56 -36.43
N PRO A 761 -4.84 -2.92 -36.91
CA PRO A 761 -4.26 -1.74 -36.27
C PRO A 761 -5.24 -0.55 -36.27
N ASP A 762 -5.06 0.41 -35.36
CA ASP A 762 -5.97 1.58 -35.20
C ASP A 762 -6.14 2.42 -36.49
N TYR A 763 -5.17 2.36 -37.40
CA TYR A 763 -5.09 3.21 -38.60
C TYR A 763 -5.42 2.47 -39.91
N SER A 764 -5.84 1.20 -39.84
CA SER A 764 -6.15 0.38 -41.02
C SER A 764 -7.55 -0.21 -40.89
N PRO A 765 -8.35 -0.28 -41.98
CA PRO A 765 -9.57 -1.08 -42.00
C PRO A 765 -9.31 -2.58 -42.24
N ASP A 766 -8.06 -2.94 -42.58
CA ASP A 766 -7.68 -4.27 -43.02
C ASP A 766 -6.66 -4.88 -42.05
N THR A 767 -6.78 -6.19 -41.79
CA THR A 767 -5.73 -7.03 -41.17
C THR A 767 -5.43 -8.24 -42.03
N TRP A 768 -4.24 -8.80 -41.89
CA TRP A 768 -3.85 -10.00 -42.62
C TRP A 768 -2.80 -10.80 -41.84
N THR A 769 -2.77 -12.10 -42.11
CA THR A 769 -1.75 -13.03 -41.61
C THR A 769 -1.39 -14.05 -42.68
N SER A 770 -0.23 -14.69 -42.55
CA SER A 770 0.22 -15.72 -43.49
C SER A 770 0.91 -16.88 -42.78
N TYR A 771 0.83 -18.07 -43.38
CA TYR A 771 1.48 -19.28 -42.93
C TYR A 771 2.13 -19.97 -44.13
N ARG A 772 3.47 -19.92 -44.22
CA ARG A 772 4.22 -20.69 -45.23
C ARG A 772 4.18 -22.16 -44.87
N ASP A 773 4.22 -23.00 -45.90
CA ASP A 773 4.51 -24.41 -45.70
C ASP A 773 3.49 -25.15 -44.81
N LEU A 774 2.25 -24.63 -44.76
CA LEU A 774 1.11 -25.19 -44.06
C LEU A 774 0.96 -26.66 -44.45
N PRO A 775 1.16 -27.61 -43.51
CA PRO A 775 1.08 -29.03 -43.82
C PRO A 775 -0.29 -29.42 -44.38
N ALA A 776 -0.35 -30.58 -45.04
CA ALA A 776 -1.63 -31.18 -45.39
C ALA A 776 -2.45 -31.42 -44.11
N GLY A 777 -3.71 -30.98 -44.09
CA GLY A 777 -4.55 -31.04 -42.90
C GLY A 777 -5.84 -30.22 -43.04
N THR A 778 -6.70 -30.33 -42.03
CA THR A 778 -7.88 -29.48 -41.84
C THR A 778 -7.57 -28.40 -40.82
N TYR A 779 -7.98 -27.17 -41.11
CA TYR A 779 -7.69 -25.99 -40.31
C TYR A 779 -8.97 -25.19 -40.08
N TYR A 780 -8.93 -24.36 -39.03
CA TYR A 780 -10.01 -23.45 -38.67
C TYR A 780 -9.53 -22.01 -38.80
N VAL A 781 -10.42 -21.13 -39.24
CA VAL A 781 -10.19 -19.69 -39.28
C VAL A 781 -11.22 -19.03 -38.40
N VAL A 782 -10.78 -18.37 -37.34
CA VAL A 782 -11.65 -17.66 -36.39
C VAL A 782 -11.53 -16.17 -36.68
N VAL A 783 -12.65 -15.50 -36.91
CA VAL A 783 -12.73 -14.04 -37.02
C VAL A 783 -13.48 -13.50 -35.82
N ASP A 784 -12.84 -12.64 -35.04
CA ASP A 784 -13.37 -12.09 -33.78
C ASP A 784 -13.20 -10.56 -33.76
N GLY A 785 -13.69 -9.88 -32.73
CA GLY A 785 -13.42 -8.49 -32.44
C GLY A 785 -12.12 -8.29 -31.67
N TYR A 786 -11.52 -7.10 -31.81
CA TYR A 786 -10.30 -6.74 -31.08
C TYR A 786 -10.49 -6.66 -29.55
N ASP A 787 -11.68 -6.27 -29.08
CA ASP A 787 -12.07 -6.21 -27.67
C ASP A 787 -13.57 -6.54 -27.51
N ALA A 788 -14.04 -6.76 -26.28
CA ALA A 788 -15.41 -7.21 -25.97
C ALA A 788 -16.55 -6.34 -26.55
N ASN A 789 -16.27 -5.09 -26.98
CA ASN A 789 -17.28 -4.19 -27.55
C ASN A 789 -17.23 -4.14 -29.10
N GLN A 790 -16.33 -4.91 -29.72
CA GLN A 790 -16.09 -4.87 -31.16
C GLN A 790 -16.86 -5.98 -31.86
N VAL A 791 -18.01 -5.64 -32.44
CA VAL A 791 -18.80 -6.53 -33.31
C VAL A 791 -19.05 -5.86 -34.65
N GLY A 792 -19.11 -6.65 -35.72
CA GLY A 792 -19.52 -6.12 -37.01
C GLY A 792 -19.28 -7.03 -38.19
N ALA A 793 -19.70 -6.52 -39.35
CA ALA A 793 -19.52 -7.15 -40.64
C ALA A 793 -18.07 -7.03 -41.11
N PHE A 794 -17.59 -8.08 -41.77
CA PHE A 794 -16.26 -8.17 -42.36
C PHE A 794 -16.28 -8.89 -43.71
N GLU A 795 -15.24 -8.66 -44.50
CA GLU A 795 -14.86 -9.49 -45.64
C GLU A 795 -13.61 -10.28 -45.27
N LEU A 796 -13.62 -11.61 -45.44
CA LEU A 796 -12.45 -12.49 -45.26
C LEU A 796 -12.00 -13.03 -46.62
N VAL A 797 -10.74 -12.78 -46.96
CA VAL A 797 -10.08 -13.31 -48.16
C VAL A 797 -9.04 -14.34 -47.74
N ALA A 798 -9.17 -15.58 -48.25
CA ALA A 798 -8.20 -16.63 -48.03
C ALA A 798 -7.55 -17.04 -49.36
N ARG A 799 -6.22 -17.20 -49.37
CA ARG A 799 -5.44 -17.57 -50.56
C ARG A 799 -4.47 -18.70 -50.25
N LEU A 800 -4.46 -19.74 -51.08
CA LEU A 800 -3.47 -20.81 -51.08
C LEU A 800 -2.54 -20.67 -52.29
N SER A 801 -1.22 -20.81 -52.08
CA SER A 801 -0.21 -20.90 -53.15
C SER A 801 0.76 -22.06 -52.91
N PRO A 802 1.46 -22.56 -53.95
CA PRO A 802 2.39 -23.67 -53.80
C PRO A 802 3.58 -23.30 -52.90
N SER A 803 4.04 -24.26 -52.09
CA SER A 803 5.29 -24.13 -51.31
C SER A 803 6.54 -24.32 -52.21
N GLY A 804 7.67 -23.69 -51.83
CA GLY A 804 8.99 -23.93 -52.46
C GLY A 804 9.30 -23.15 -53.73
N GLN A 805 8.88 -21.89 -53.85
CA GLN A 805 9.30 -21.05 -54.98
C GLN A 805 10.78 -20.62 -54.85
N VAL A 806 11.49 -20.55 -55.99
CA VAL A 806 12.88 -20.09 -56.04
C VAL A 806 12.95 -18.62 -55.63
N GLY A 807 13.91 -18.28 -54.77
CA GLY A 807 14.11 -16.92 -54.26
C GLY A 807 13.41 -16.62 -52.93
N GLU A 808 12.55 -17.51 -52.43
CA GLU A 808 11.76 -17.27 -51.21
C GLU A 808 12.42 -17.79 -49.92
N SER A 809 13.51 -18.56 -50.01
CA SER A 809 14.16 -19.06 -48.80
C SER A 809 15.62 -19.44 -49.04
N CYS A 810 16.37 -19.53 -47.94
CA CYS A 810 17.72 -20.10 -47.90
C CYS A 810 17.83 -21.52 -48.45
N THR A 811 16.74 -22.30 -48.49
CA THR A 811 16.74 -23.67 -49.02
C THR A 811 16.58 -23.73 -50.55
N SER A 812 16.12 -22.64 -51.15
CA SER A 812 15.94 -22.51 -52.61
C SER A 812 16.24 -21.08 -53.07
N PRO A 813 17.47 -20.56 -52.86
CA PRO A 813 17.83 -19.19 -53.23
C PRO A 813 17.88 -19.01 -54.74
N GLU A 814 17.65 -17.79 -55.22
CA GLU A 814 17.84 -17.45 -56.63
C GLU A 814 19.34 -17.25 -56.95
N PRO A 815 19.92 -17.99 -57.92
CA PRO A 815 21.34 -17.86 -58.23
C PRO A 815 21.65 -16.56 -58.98
N VAL A 816 22.63 -15.80 -58.49
CA VAL A 816 23.19 -14.62 -59.18
C VAL A 816 24.40 -15.06 -60.00
N THR A 817 24.28 -14.98 -61.32
CA THR A 817 25.37 -15.34 -62.24
C THR A 817 26.29 -14.15 -62.46
N LEU A 818 27.59 -14.33 -62.22
CA LEU A 818 28.62 -13.32 -62.45
C LEU A 818 29.12 -13.40 -63.90
N SER A 819 28.94 -12.33 -64.65
CA SER A 819 29.57 -12.12 -65.96
C SER A 819 31.06 -11.78 -65.79
N GLN A 820 31.90 -12.44 -66.58
CA GLN A 820 33.37 -12.29 -66.54
C GLN A 820 33.98 -12.45 -65.13
N ASP A 821 33.36 -13.25 -64.27
CA ASP A 821 33.78 -13.50 -62.88
C ASP A 821 33.83 -12.26 -61.97
N THR A 822 33.18 -11.15 -62.35
CA THR A 822 33.26 -9.88 -61.62
C THR A 822 31.92 -9.16 -61.43
N TYR A 823 30.92 -9.33 -62.29
CA TYR A 823 29.66 -8.57 -62.17
C TYR A 823 28.40 -9.39 -62.49
N GLY A 824 27.41 -9.40 -61.59
CA GLY A 824 26.09 -10.01 -61.77
C GLY A 824 24.94 -9.04 -61.50
N ARG A 825 23.78 -9.31 -62.09
CA ARG A 825 22.55 -8.52 -61.88
C ARG A 825 21.34 -9.44 -61.79
N ALA A 826 20.47 -9.20 -60.80
CA ALA A 826 19.17 -9.83 -60.66
C ALA A 826 18.07 -8.77 -60.54
N THR A 827 16.93 -9.02 -61.18
CA THR A 827 15.75 -8.14 -61.10
C THR A 827 14.59 -8.97 -60.59
N LEU A 828 14.14 -8.71 -59.37
CA LEU A 828 13.03 -9.44 -58.78
C LEU A 828 11.73 -8.67 -58.93
N THR A 829 10.67 -9.36 -59.36
CA THR A 829 9.36 -8.75 -59.58
C THR A 829 8.38 -8.94 -58.41
N ARG A 830 8.65 -9.86 -57.47
CA ARG A 830 7.80 -10.12 -56.29
C ARG A 830 8.62 -10.71 -55.16
N ALA A 831 8.60 -10.06 -53.99
CA ALA A 831 8.93 -10.70 -52.71
C ALA A 831 7.60 -11.13 -52.07
N PHE A 832 7.47 -12.36 -51.57
CA PHE A 832 6.26 -12.70 -50.81
C PHE A 832 6.32 -12.07 -49.42
N PRO A 833 5.24 -11.44 -48.95
CA PRO A 833 5.09 -11.13 -47.53
C PRO A 833 4.87 -12.45 -46.80
N ASP A 834 5.93 -12.99 -46.24
CA ASP A 834 5.85 -14.07 -45.27
C ASP A 834 6.43 -13.57 -43.93
N TYR A 835 5.79 -14.00 -42.85
CA TYR A 835 6.14 -13.56 -41.49
C TYR A 835 6.98 -14.67 -40.87
N PHE A 836 8.31 -14.63 -41.07
CA PHE A 836 9.22 -15.64 -40.55
C PHE A 836 10.39 -15.05 -39.75
N GLU A 837 10.64 -15.66 -38.57
CA GLU A 837 11.79 -15.42 -37.70
C GLU A 837 13.12 -15.96 -38.26
N ASP A 838 13.13 -16.54 -39.47
CA ASP A 838 14.31 -17.18 -40.05
C ASP A 838 15.45 -16.19 -40.37
N HIS A 839 15.19 -14.90 -40.24
CA HIS A 839 16.18 -13.86 -40.48
C HIS A 839 16.08 -12.74 -39.43
N GLN A 840 16.49 -12.99 -38.18
CA GLN A 840 16.91 -11.91 -37.28
C GLN A 840 18.15 -11.23 -37.87
N ASP A 841 17.91 -10.29 -38.76
CA ASP A 841 18.91 -9.39 -39.30
C ASP A 841 19.06 -8.19 -38.36
N CYS A 842 20.15 -7.45 -38.56
CA CYS A 842 20.20 -6.00 -38.33
C CYS A 842 18.80 -5.35 -38.53
N TRP A 843 18.20 -4.90 -37.44
CA TRP A 843 16.97 -4.07 -37.37
C TRP A 843 15.60 -4.76 -37.22
N SER A 844 15.50 -6.09 -37.04
CA SER A 844 14.27 -6.75 -36.55
C SER A 844 12.97 -6.33 -37.28
N PHE A 845 13.02 -6.31 -38.62
CA PHE A 845 11.83 -6.08 -39.45
C PHE A 845 11.34 -7.39 -40.05
N ASP A 846 10.03 -7.66 -39.90
CA ASP A 846 9.34 -8.89 -40.33
C ASP A 846 8.61 -8.71 -41.68
N GLY A 847 9.16 -7.90 -42.58
CA GLY A 847 8.58 -7.66 -43.90
C GLY A 847 9.07 -8.66 -44.97
N SER A 848 8.44 -8.63 -46.15
CA SER A 848 8.77 -9.49 -47.29
C SER A 848 10.26 -9.55 -47.59
N ASP A 849 10.77 -10.74 -47.89
CA ASP A 849 12.17 -10.97 -48.23
C ASP A 849 12.36 -11.68 -49.59
N ALA A 850 13.60 -11.67 -50.06
CA ALA A 850 14.05 -12.39 -51.24
C ALA A 850 15.50 -12.83 -51.03
N VAL A 851 15.80 -14.09 -51.30
CA VAL A 851 17.08 -14.74 -51.03
C VAL A 851 17.80 -15.09 -52.33
N PHE A 852 19.01 -14.57 -52.48
CA PHE A 852 19.89 -14.82 -53.61
C PHE A 852 21.15 -15.58 -53.18
N ALA A 853 21.78 -16.28 -54.11
CA ALA A 853 23.06 -16.97 -53.89
C ALA A 853 24.13 -16.50 -54.89
N VAL A 854 25.31 -16.15 -54.39
CA VAL A 854 26.51 -15.83 -55.17
C VAL A 854 27.61 -16.84 -54.83
N THR A 855 28.31 -17.36 -55.83
CA THR A 855 29.39 -18.34 -55.62
C THR A 855 30.71 -17.79 -56.15
N THR A 856 31.77 -17.85 -55.35
CA THR A 856 33.13 -17.45 -55.71
C THR A 856 34.08 -18.64 -55.62
N ASP A 857 35.11 -18.70 -56.46
CA ASP A 857 36.08 -19.79 -56.52
C ASP A 857 37.25 -19.63 -55.53
N ARG A 858 37.44 -18.41 -55.04
CA ARG A 858 38.44 -17.98 -54.07
C ARG A 858 37.89 -16.81 -53.24
N PRO A 859 38.56 -16.40 -52.14
CA PRO A 859 38.14 -15.21 -51.41
C PRO A 859 38.12 -13.96 -52.30
N ARG A 860 37.03 -13.20 -52.25
CA ARG A 860 36.78 -12.00 -53.07
C ARG A 860 36.04 -10.96 -52.23
N ARG A 861 36.15 -9.68 -52.58
CA ARG A 861 35.31 -8.63 -51.97
C ARG A 861 34.04 -8.44 -52.78
N LEU A 862 32.89 -8.53 -52.13
CA LEU A 862 31.57 -8.23 -52.70
C LEU A 862 31.20 -6.77 -52.51
N HIS A 863 30.67 -6.15 -53.55
CA HIS A 863 29.93 -4.90 -53.55
C HIS A 863 28.53 -5.15 -54.11
N ALA A 864 27.53 -5.16 -53.23
CA ALA A 864 26.14 -5.38 -53.61
C ALA A 864 25.31 -4.10 -53.45
N ARG A 865 24.41 -3.83 -54.39
CA ARG A 865 23.53 -2.66 -54.41
C ARG A 865 22.10 -3.09 -54.69
N ALA A 866 21.17 -2.77 -53.79
CA ALA A 866 19.75 -3.01 -53.96
C ALA A 866 19.02 -1.67 -54.16
N LYS A 867 18.35 -1.50 -55.30
CA LYS A 867 17.62 -0.27 -55.65
C LYS A 867 16.13 -0.55 -55.80
N GLY A 868 15.31 0.06 -54.95
CA GLY A 868 13.84 0.00 -55.03
C GLY A 868 13.23 0.96 -56.06
N SER A 869 12.01 0.68 -56.53
CA SER A 869 11.24 1.55 -57.43
C SER A 869 9.76 1.66 -57.02
N PRO A 870 9.18 2.85 -56.69
CA PRO A 870 9.70 4.11 -56.13
C PRO A 870 9.80 4.04 -54.58
N ALA A 871 10.09 5.19 -53.91
CA ALA A 871 10.49 5.46 -52.50
C ALA A 871 9.87 4.68 -51.32
N VAL A 872 8.92 3.79 -51.56
CA VAL A 872 8.22 2.97 -50.57
C VAL A 872 9.00 1.67 -50.27
N THR A 873 9.90 1.26 -51.15
CA THR A 873 10.84 0.16 -50.88
C THR A 873 12.16 0.79 -50.43
N GLN A 874 12.38 0.89 -49.12
CA GLN A 874 13.71 1.12 -48.56
C GLN A 874 14.35 -0.26 -48.32
N PRO A 875 14.93 -0.93 -49.33
CA PRO A 875 15.41 -2.29 -49.13
C PRO A 875 16.40 -2.35 -47.97
N VAL A 876 16.39 -3.44 -47.23
CA VAL A 876 17.49 -3.80 -46.33
C VAL A 876 18.25 -4.92 -47.03
N LEU A 877 19.55 -4.76 -47.21
CA LEU A 877 20.40 -5.73 -47.88
C LEU A 877 21.32 -6.38 -46.84
N SER A 878 21.16 -7.67 -46.62
CA SER A 878 21.98 -8.51 -45.73
C SER A 878 22.83 -9.46 -46.57
N VAL A 879 24.13 -9.54 -46.29
CA VAL A 879 25.07 -10.48 -46.92
C VAL A 879 25.45 -11.52 -45.88
N ARG A 880 25.29 -12.81 -46.22
CA ARG A 880 25.52 -13.93 -45.30
C ARG A 880 26.44 -14.99 -45.91
N GLY A 881 27.24 -15.63 -45.06
CA GLY A 881 27.98 -16.85 -45.39
C GLY A 881 27.10 -18.11 -45.29
N SER A 882 27.74 -19.28 -45.30
CA SER A 882 27.07 -20.57 -45.09
C SER A 882 27.17 -20.99 -43.61
N PRO A 883 26.06 -21.42 -42.96
CA PRO A 883 24.70 -21.56 -43.49
C PRO A 883 23.91 -20.23 -43.53
N CYS A 884 23.07 -20.07 -44.54
CA CYS A 884 22.26 -18.86 -44.81
C CYS A 884 21.28 -18.48 -43.68
N ALA A 885 20.62 -19.47 -43.06
CA ALA A 885 19.59 -19.23 -42.05
C ALA A 885 20.15 -18.78 -40.67
N SER A 886 21.47 -18.84 -40.46
CA SER A 886 22.06 -18.42 -39.18
C SER A 886 22.36 -16.93 -39.18
N SER A 887 21.91 -16.21 -38.16
CA SER A 887 22.32 -14.81 -37.95
C SER A 887 23.84 -14.67 -37.71
N SER A 888 24.49 -15.72 -37.20
CA SER A 888 25.95 -15.73 -37.00
C SER A 888 26.77 -15.74 -38.29
N SER A 889 26.15 -16.04 -39.44
CA SER A 889 26.83 -15.99 -40.74
C SER A 889 26.73 -14.62 -41.43
N GLN A 890 26.11 -13.62 -40.79
CA GLN A 890 25.98 -12.28 -41.35
C GLN A 890 27.34 -11.59 -41.49
N LEU A 891 27.73 -11.31 -42.73
CA LEU A 891 29.00 -10.68 -43.11
C LEU A 891 28.88 -9.16 -43.25
N ALA A 892 27.75 -8.68 -43.76
CA ALA A 892 27.42 -7.25 -43.84
C ALA A 892 25.91 -7.05 -43.82
N CYS A 893 25.48 -5.85 -43.42
CA CYS A 893 24.11 -5.44 -43.57
C CYS A 893 23.98 -3.93 -43.65
N GLU A 894 23.20 -3.46 -44.61
CA GLU A 894 22.93 -2.04 -44.80
C GLU A 894 21.47 -1.77 -45.18
N ARG A 895 20.91 -0.71 -44.60
CA ARG A 895 19.59 -0.18 -44.97
C ARG A 895 19.73 0.78 -46.15
N ALA A 896 18.68 0.87 -46.97
CA ALA A 896 18.62 1.90 -47.98
C ALA A 896 18.78 3.30 -47.36
N SER A 897 19.63 4.13 -47.96
CA SER A 897 19.61 5.57 -47.69
C SER A 897 18.29 6.20 -48.16
N LEU A 898 18.05 7.47 -47.81
CA LEU A 898 16.82 8.19 -48.17
C LEU A 898 16.54 8.25 -49.69
N ASP A 899 17.52 7.91 -50.52
CA ASP A 899 17.41 7.78 -51.99
C ASP A 899 16.89 6.41 -52.46
N GLY A 900 16.56 5.48 -51.54
CA GLY A 900 16.00 4.15 -51.86
C GLY A 900 17.05 3.13 -52.32
N LEU A 901 18.33 3.38 -52.03
CA LEU A 901 19.45 2.53 -52.41
C LEU A 901 20.17 1.97 -51.19
N SER A 902 20.24 0.64 -51.08
CA SER A 902 21.07 -0.05 -50.07
C SER A 902 22.36 -0.51 -50.72
N ARG A 903 23.49 -0.37 -50.02
CA ARG A 903 24.79 -0.81 -50.51
C ARG A 903 25.49 -1.61 -49.42
N ALA A 904 25.77 -2.88 -49.66
CA ALA A 904 26.53 -3.71 -48.74
C ALA A 904 27.88 -4.07 -49.36
N SER A 905 28.94 -4.02 -48.55
CA SER A 905 30.27 -4.49 -48.93
C SER A 905 30.73 -5.54 -47.93
N ALA A 906 31.20 -6.68 -48.40
CA ALA A 906 31.62 -7.78 -47.54
C ALA A 906 32.72 -8.61 -48.20
N ASP A 907 33.63 -9.14 -47.39
CA ASP A 907 34.60 -10.12 -47.86
C ASP A 907 33.94 -11.50 -47.89
N LEU A 908 33.88 -12.10 -49.08
CA LEU A 908 33.29 -13.41 -49.26
C LEU A 908 34.37 -14.49 -49.15
N PRO A 909 34.12 -15.57 -48.38
CA PRO A 909 34.93 -16.77 -48.50
C PRO A 909 34.71 -17.43 -49.87
N ALA A 910 35.66 -18.28 -50.28
CA ALA A 910 35.43 -19.19 -51.41
C ALA A 910 34.21 -20.08 -51.14
N GLY A 911 33.37 -20.29 -52.16
CA GLY A 911 32.11 -21.02 -52.05
C GLY A 911 30.88 -20.12 -52.16
N THR A 912 29.74 -20.60 -51.69
CA THR A 912 28.45 -19.91 -51.81
C THR A 912 28.19 -19.00 -50.61
N SER A 913 27.89 -17.75 -50.90
CA SER A 913 27.35 -16.75 -49.97
C SER A 913 25.96 -16.31 -50.43
N TYR A 914 25.20 -15.70 -49.54
CA TYR A 914 23.79 -15.38 -49.75
C TYR A 914 23.56 -13.87 -49.61
N LEU A 915 22.68 -13.32 -50.44
CA LEU A 915 22.21 -11.94 -50.31
C LEU A 915 20.71 -11.98 -50.03
N ILE A 916 20.28 -11.34 -48.95
CA ILE A 916 18.87 -11.24 -48.58
C ILE A 916 18.44 -9.79 -48.74
N VAL A 917 17.40 -9.57 -49.54
CA VAL A 917 16.80 -8.24 -49.75
C VAL A 917 15.44 -8.22 -49.08
N LYS A 918 15.27 -7.34 -48.08
CA LYS A 918 14.05 -7.21 -47.29
C LYS A 918 13.38 -5.86 -47.48
N SER A 919 12.08 -5.82 -47.22
CA SER A 919 11.35 -4.57 -47.01
C SER A 919 11.11 -4.30 -45.52
N PRO A 920 11.30 -3.06 -45.03
CA PRO A 920 10.90 -2.66 -43.68
C PRO A 920 9.39 -2.37 -43.55
N LEU A 921 8.64 -2.35 -44.66
CA LEU A 921 7.20 -2.18 -44.66
C LEU A 921 6.49 -3.53 -44.65
N GLU A 922 5.37 -3.61 -43.95
CA GLU A 922 4.54 -4.81 -43.81
C GLU A 922 3.86 -5.24 -45.12
N ASN A 923 3.67 -4.33 -46.09
CA ASN A 923 3.04 -4.62 -47.39
C ASN A 923 3.78 -3.94 -48.56
N PRO A 924 5.02 -4.32 -48.86
CA PRO A 924 5.72 -3.75 -49.99
C PRO A 924 5.09 -4.29 -51.28
N THR A 925 4.47 -3.41 -52.05
CA THR A 925 4.24 -3.68 -53.47
C THR A 925 5.31 -2.91 -54.23
N GLY A 926 6.16 -3.63 -54.96
CA GLY A 926 7.28 -3.01 -55.64
C GLY A 926 8.24 -4.02 -56.26
N THR A 927 9.13 -3.51 -57.10
CA THR A 927 10.25 -4.27 -57.67
C THR A 927 11.55 -3.67 -57.16
N PHE A 928 12.58 -4.49 -57.03
CA PHE A 928 13.94 -4.01 -56.77
C PHE A 928 14.91 -4.60 -57.80
N GLN A 929 15.99 -3.85 -58.03
CA GLN A 929 17.13 -4.29 -58.80
C GLN A 929 18.28 -4.59 -57.83
N LEU A 930 18.87 -5.77 -57.93
CA LEU A 930 20.07 -6.16 -57.20
C LEU A 930 21.26 -6.21 -58.17
N ASP A 931 22.21 -5.30 -58.00
CA ASP A 931 23.49 -5.30 -58.69
C ASP A 931 24.56 -5.88 -57.76
N VAL A 932 25.37 -6.81 -58.24
CA VAL A 932 26.41 -7.50 -57.48
C VAL A 932 27.72 -7.41 -58.24
N GLU A 933 28.77 -6.89 -57.61
CA GLU A 933 30.12 -6.82 -58.14
C GLU A 933 31.07 -7.54 -57.18
N VAL A 934 32.05 -8.26 -57.70
CA VAL A 934 33.08 -8.94 -56.89
C VAL A 934 34.49 -8.65 -57.41
N ASP A 935 35.34 -8.17 -56.52
CA ASP A 935 36.71 -7.75 -56.81
C ASP A 935 37.74 -8.64 -56.14
N ASP A 936 38.96 -8.64 -56.69
CA ASP A 936 40.13 -9.21 -56.04
C ASP A 936 40.68 -8.23 -55.00
N PHE A 937 41.23 -8.76 -53.90
CA PHE A 937 41.89 -7.95 -52.89
C PHE A 937 43.15 -7.28 -53.46
N ALA A 938 43.32 -5.98 -53.21
CA ALA A 938 44.54 -5.27 -53.59
C ALA A 938 45.75 -5.71 -52.73
N PRO A 939 47.00 -5.59 -53.21
CA PRO A 939 48.16 -5.84 -52.37
C PRO A 939 48.17 -4.94 -51.12
N GLY A 940 48.28 -5.54 -49.93
CA GLY A 940 48.21 -4.84 -48.65
C GLY A 940 46.80 -4.61 -48.10
N ASP A 941 45.75 -5.01 -48.82
CA ASP A 941 44.34 -4.87 -48.43
C ASP A 941 43.97 -5.86 -47.34
N VAL A 942 44.21 -7.15 -47.56
CA VAL A 942 44.06 -8.20 -46.55
C VAL A 942 45.41 -8.62 -45.99
N CYS A 943 45.43 -9.13 -44.77
CA CYS A 943 46.68 -9.53 -44.10
C CYS A 943 47.50 -10.58 -44.89
N ALA A 944 46.85 -11.52 -45.57
CA ALA A 944 47.55 -12.51 -46.42
C ALA A 944 48.34 -11.87 -47.57
N GLY A 945 47.98 -10.66 -47.98
CA GLY A 945 48.67 -9.85 -48.97
C GLY A 945 49.48 -8.69 -48.37
N ALA A 946 49.82 -8.72 -47.08
CA ALA A 946 50.52 -7.64 -46.40
C ALA A 946 51.83 -7.25 -47.10
N LEU A 947 52.06 -5.94 -47.23
CA LEU A 947 53.19 -5.40 -47.97
C LEU A 947 54.49 -5.52 -47.16
N PRO A 948 55.55 -6.15 -47.69
CA PRO A 948 56.79 -6.36 -46.95
C PRO A 948 57.54 -5.05 -46.74
N VAL A 949 58.02 -4.81 -45.52
CA VAL A 949 58.85 -3.66 -45.14
C VAL A 949 60.28 -4.11 -44.88
N SER A 950 61.24 -3.44 -45.53
CA SER A 950 62.67 -3.69 -45.37
C SER A 950 63.36 -2.57 -44.61
N PHE A 951 64.07 -2.89 -43.52
CA PHE A 951 64.81 -1.93 -42.69
C PHE A 951 66.26 -1.76 -43.15
N SER A 952 66.84 -0.59 -42.88
CA SER A 952 68.19 -0.21 -43.33
C SER A 952 69.32 -1.13 -42.83
N ASN A 953 69.19 -1.79 -41.66
CA ASN A 953 70.12 -2.82 -41.19
C ASN A 953 69.49 -4.23 -41.17
N GLY A 954 68.49 -4.48 -42.03
CA GLY A 954 67.80 -5.76 -42.12
C GLY A 954 67.06 -6.15 -40.84
N ALA A 955 67.02 -7.43 -40.51
CA ALA A 955 66.29 -7.95 -39.35
C ALA A 955 66.87 -7.54 -37.98
N ALA A 956 68.11 -7.00 -37.97
CA ALA A 956 68.80 -6.53 -36.77
C ALA A 956 68.38 -5.12 -36.31
N GLY A 957 67.56 -4.42 -37.09
CA GLY A 957 67.01 -3.09 -36.78
C GLY A 957 67.29 -2.04 -37.85
N GLY A 958 67.15 -0.77 -37.50
CA GLY A 958 67.33 0.37 -38.42
C GLY A 958 66.03 1.14 -38.65
N THR A 959 65.94 1.84 -39.77
CA THR A 959 64.77 2.65 -40.14
C THR A 959 64.20 2.23 -41.50
N ALA A 960 62.90 2.45 -41.70
CA ALA A 960 62.20 2.27 -42.97
C ALA A 960 61.09 3.32 -43.09
N THR A 961 60.77 3.77 -44.29
CA THR A 961 59.61 4.63 -44.55
C THR A 961 58.76 3.98 -45.64
N VAL A 962 57.47 3.83 -45.39
CA VAL A 962 56.49 3.31 -46.36
C VAL A 962 55.42 4.36 -46.62
N THR A 963 55.04 4.54 -47.88
CA THR A 963 54.02 5.50 -48.31
C THR A 963 52.98 4.78 -49.14
N LEU A 964 51.70 4.90 -48.77
CA LEU A 964 50.59 4.27 -49.48
C LEU A 964 49.35 5.15 -49.43
N ASP A 965 48.44 4.90 -50.38
CA ASP A 965 47.10 5.46 -50.40
C ASP A 965 46.09 4.33 -50.13
N PRO A 966 45.50 4.25 -48.92
CA PRO A 966 44.60 3.17 -48.54
C PRO A 966 43.20 3.33 -49.15
N ALA A 967 42.94 4.36 -49.96
CA ALA A 967 41.60 4.66 -50.49
C ALA A 967 40.93 3.50 -51.24
N ALA A 968 41.73 2.57 -51.77
CA ALA A 968 41.26 1.40 -52.51
C ALA A 968 41.12 0.13 -51.66
N HIS A 969 41.48 0.18 -50.38
CA HIS A 969 41.41 -0.97 -49.48
C HIS A 969 40.08 -0.99 -48.70
N GLY A 970 39.67 -2.17 -48.27
CA GLY A 970 38.51 -2.43 -47.43
C GLY A 970 38.85 -2.28 -45.97
N SER A 971 37.91 -2.68 -45.10
CA SER A 971 38.04 -2.54 -43.66
C SER A 971 38.03 -3.93 -43.03
N ASP A 972 39.18 -4.59 -43.00
CA ASP A 972 39.26 -6.04 -42.83
C ASP A 972 39.65 -6.48 -41.41
N VAL A 973 40.21 -5.57 -40.60
CA VAL A 973 40.50 -5.81 -39.18
C VAL A 973 39.88 -4.76 -38.28
N LYS A 974 39.36 -5.22 -37.14
CA LYS A 974 39.01 -4.35 -36.00
C LYS A 974 40.19 -4.26 -35.06
N LEU A 975 40.65 -3.05 -34.78
CA LEU A 975 41.69 -2.80 -33.78
C LEU A 975 41.04 -2.38 -32.46
N SER A 976 41.64 -2.73 -31.33
CA SER A 976 41.08 -2.44 -30.00
C SER A 976 40.90 -0.95 -29.72
N CYS A 977 41.62 -0.08 -30.44
CA CYS A 977 41.52 1.37 -30.33
C CYS A 977 40.72 2.04 -31.46
N ASP A 978 40.13 1.28 -32.39
CA ASP A 978 39.31 1.83 -33.47
C ASP A 978 38.20 0.84 -33.89
N SER A 979 36.96 1.18 -33.56
CA SER A 979 35.77 0.39 -33.90
C SER A 979 35.12 0.81 -35.24
N GLY A 980 35.67 1.79 -35.96
CA GLY A 980 35.09 2.29 -37.21
C GLY A 980 35.25 1.31 -38.37
N ASN A 981 34.42 1.46 -39.41
CA ASN A 981 34.59 0.80 -40.72
C ASN A 981 35.43 1.73 -41.62
N ARG A 982 36.76 1.61 -41.56
CA ARG A 982 37.70 2.43 -42.33
C ARG A 982 38.68 1.54 -43.09
N PRO A 983 39.14 2.00 -44.28
CA PRO A 983 40.17 1.31 -45.02
C PRO A 983 41.38 0.96 -44.17
N ASP A 984 41.87 -0.27 -44.26
CA ASP A 984 43.06 -0.73 -43.59
C ASP A 984 44.16 -1.18 -44.56
N THR A 985 45.39 -1.12 -44.09
CA THR A 985 46.56 -1.52 -44.87
C THR A 985 47.53 -2.28 -44.00
N PHE A 986 47.87 -3.47 -44.45
CA PHE A 986 48.72 -4.40 -43.74
C PHE A 986 50.15 -4.31 -44.27
N PHE A 987 51.10 -4.12 -43.36
CA PHE A 987 52.53 -4.15 -43.61
C PHE A 987 53.15 -5.29 -42.81
N THR A 988 54.08 -6.04 -43.39
CA THR A 988 54.77 -7.13 -42.68
C THR A 988 56.27 -6.91 -42.60
N PHE A 989 56.88 -7.27 -41.47
CA PHE A 989 58.33 -7.25 -41.29
C PHE A 989 58.79 -8.30 -40.29
N THR A 990 60.08 -8.65 -40.31
CA THR A 990 60.65 -9.69 -39.45
C THR A 990 61.82 -9.13 -38.62
N THR A 991 61.88 -9.50 -37.35
CA THR A 991 63.00 -9.20 -36.44
C THR A 991 63.75 -10.47 -36.08
N ASP A 992 65.08 -10.44 -36.02
CA ASP A 992 65.92 -11.60 -35.67
C ASP A 992 66.21 -11.72 -34.17
N ARG A 993 65.92 -10.66 -33.42
CA ARG A 993 66.15 -10.53 -31.98
C ARG A 993 65.07 -9.63 -31.37
N MET A 994 65.12 -9.51 -30.05
CA MET A 994 64.25 -8.58 -29.33
C MET A 994 64.67 -7.14 -29.62
N LEU A 995 63.74 -6.30 -30.08
CA LEU A 995 63.98 -4.90 -30.47
C LEU A 995 62.85 -4.01 -29.94
N ASN A 996 63.10 -2.71 -29.81
CA ASN A 996 62.10 -1.69 -29.54
C ASN A 996 61.60 -1.09 -30.86
N LEU A 997 60.29 -1.15 -31.11
CA LEU A 997 59.62 -0.56 -32.27
C LEU A 997 59.09 0.84 -31.94
N SER A 998 59.33 1.77 -32.85
CA SER A 998 58.62 3.06 -32.94
C SER A 998 58.14 3.27 -34.38
N ALA A 999 56.83 3.31 -34.57
CA ALA A 999 56.15 3.61 -35.83
C ALA A 999 55.52 5.00 -35.75
N THR A 1000 55.97 5.93 -36.59
CA THR A 1000 55.43 7.30 -36.64
C THR A 1000 54.69 7.50 -37.94
N LEU A 1001 53.38 7.62 -37.87
CA LEU A 1001 52.54 7.92 -39.02
C LEU A 1001 52.44 9.44 -39.23
N ARG A 1002 52.82 9.85 -40.44
CA ARG A 1002 52.69 11.22 -40.95
C ARG A 1002 51.57 11.24 -41.98
N ARG A 1003 50.58 12.09 -41.72
CA ARG A 1003 49.40 12.27 -42.55
C ARG A 1003 49.68 13.31 -43.62
N GLN A 1004 49.22 13.10 -44.85
CA GLN A 1004 49.23 14.16 -45.86
C GLN A 1004 48.03 15.10 -45.71
N ASN A 1005 46.90 14.61 -45.16
CA ASN A 1005 45.70 15.39 -44.87
C ASN A 1005 45.35 15.35 -43.37
N THR A 1006 45.04 16.50 -42.77
CA THR A 1006 44.79 16.63 -41.33
C THR A 1006 43.34 16.35 -40.91
N SER A 1007 42.40 16.23 -41.86
CA SER A 1007 40.98 15.97 -41.55
C SER A 1007 40.69 14.52 -41.17
N ASP A 1008 41.55 13.60 -41.60
CA ASP A 1008 41.26 12.17 -41.50
C ASP A 1008 41.77 11.60 -40.18
N THR A 1009 40.99 10.68 -39.63
CA THR A 1009 41.31 9.96 -38.40
C THR A 1009 42.01 8.66 -38.76
N PHE A 1010 43.14 8.41 -38.11
CA PHE A 1010 43.96 7.23 -38.35
C PHE A 1010 44.15 6.43 -37.07
N SER A 1011 44.26 5.12 -37.22
CA SER A 1011 44.70 4.21 -36.18
C SER A 1011 45.82 3.33 -36.68
N MET A 1012 46.71 2.92 -35.78
CA MET A 1012 47.75 1.95 -36.04
C MET A 1012 47.67 0.86 -34.99
N GLY A 1013 47.76 -0.39 -35.43
CA GLY A 1013 47.81 -1.56 -34.57
C GLY A 1013 48.97 -2.45 -34.98
N LEU A 1014 49.61 -3.11 -34.02
CA LEU A 1014 50.61 -4.13 -34.27
C LEU A 1014 50.04 -5.48 -33.87
N VAL A 1015 49.96 -6.43 -34.79
CA VAL A 1015 49.42 -7.78 -34.56
C VAL A 1015 50.51 -8.83 -34.78
N ALA A 1016 50.46 -9.91 -33.98
CA ALA A 1016 51.42 -11.01 -34.03
C ALA A 1016 51.12 -11.97 -35.19
N GLY A 1017 51.27 -11.48 -36.43
CA GLY A 1017 50.91 -12.22 -37.65
C GLY A 1017 49.42 -12.12 -38.01
N CYS A 1018 49.03 -12.68 -39.16
CA CYS A 1018 47.65 -12.63 -39.64
C CYS A 1018 46.71 -13.47 -38.76
N GLY A 1019 45.81 -12.80 -38.05
CA GLY A 1019 44.93 -13.42 -37.04
C GLY A 1019 45.57 -13.58 -35.65
N GLY A 1020 46.78 -13.07 -35.44
CA GLY A 1020 47.42 -13.04 -34.13
C GLY A 1020 46.84 -11.97 -33.20
N ALA A 1021 47.07 -12.13 -31.90
CA ALA A 1021 46.64 -11.15 -30.91
C ALA A 1021 47.27 -9.77 -31.17
N GLU A 1022 46.49 -8.72 -30.93
CA GLU A 1022 46.96 -7.34 -30.99
C GLU A 1022 47.92 -7.02 -29.84
N ALA A 1023 49.14 -6.64 -30.20
CA ALA A 1023 50.23 -6.39 -29.26
C ALA A 1023 50.24 -4.96 -28.72
N VAL A 1024 49.77 -3.99 -29.52
CA VAL A 1024 49.56 -2.57 -29.15
C VAL A 1024 48.71 -1.88 -30.22
N CYS A 1025 47.84 -0.96 -29.79
CA CYS A 1025 47.04 -0.09 -30.65
C CYS A 1025 47.23 1.37 -30.28
N ARG A 1026 47.19 2.27 -31.27
CA ARG A 1026 47.05 3.71 -31.03
C ARG A 1026 46.18 4.35 -32.10
N ALA A 1027 45.21 5.17 -31.69
CA ALA A 1027 44.39 5.97 -32.60
C ALA A 1027 44.63 7.46 -32.39
N THR A 1028 44.57 8.24 -33.47
CA THR A 1028 44.49 9.70 -33.37
C THR A 1028 43.05 10.07 -33.03
N GLY A 1029 42.82 10.79 -31.92
CA GLY A 1029 41.72 11.74 -31.91
C GLY A 1029 41.94 12.83 -32.98
N PHE A 1030 41.11 13.87 -33.04
CA PHE A 1030 41.23 15.00 -33.99
C PHE A 1030 42.53 15.86 -33.85
N SER A 1031 43.53 15.37 -33.12
CA SER A 1031 44.82 16.04 -32.98
C SER A 1031 45.57 16.05 -34.31
N THR A 1032 46.28 17.13 -34.61
CA THR A 1032 47.18 17.28 -35.77
C THR A 1032 48.57 16.68 -35.54
N SER A 1033 48.86 16.18 -34.33
CA SER A 1033 50.17 15.59 -34.00
C SER A 1033 50.40 14.26 -34.74
N PRO A 1034 51.65 13.90 -35.09
CA PRO A 1034 51.98 12.58 -35.64
C PRO A 1034 51.51 11.45 -34.70
N LEU A 1035 50.94 10.39 -35.27
CA LEU A 1035 50.55 9.22 -34.49
C LEU A 1035 51.78 8.35 -34.28
N VAL A 1036 52.23 8.19 -33.04
CA VAL A 1036 53.43 7.40 -32.72
C VAL A 1036 53.03 6.12 -32.00
N LEU A 1037 53.12 4.96 -32.62
CA LEU A 1037 52.94 3.67 -31.95
C LEU A 1037 54.30 3.15 -31.51
N THR A 1038 54.46 2.88 -30.22
CA THR A 1038 55.70 2.31 -29.67
C THR A 1038 55.42 0.96 -29.03
N LYS A 1039 56.35 0.01 -29.22
CA LYS A 1039 56.34 -1.29 -28.54
C LYS A 1039 57.75 -1.63 -28.10
N SER A 1040 57.98 -1.63 -26.79
CA SER A 1040 59.24 -2.12 -26.22
C SER A 1040 59.29 -3.64 -26.24
N ALA A 1041 60.50 -4.18 -26.33
CA ALA A 1041 60.76 -5.63 -26.26
C ALA A 1041 59.95 -6.47 -27.26
N LEU A 1042 59.83 -6.00 -28.51
CA LEU A 1042 59.22 -6.74 -29.60
C LEU A 1042 60.05 -8.02 -29.87
N PRO A 1043 59.49 -9.23 -29.70
CA PRO A 1043 60.25 -10.47 -29.83
C PRO A 1043 60.70 -10.72 -31.27
N ALA A 1044 61.69 -11.61 -31.44
CA ALA A 1044 62.08 -12.11 -32.75
C ALA A 1044 60.89 -12.81 -33.43
N GLY A 1045 60.64 -12.54 -34.70
CA GLY A 1045 59.54 -13.12 -35.45
C GLY A 1045 58.98 -12.18 -36.53
N THR A 1046 57.93 -12.64 -37.21
CA THR A 1046 57.19 -11.86 -38.20
C THR A 1046 56.06 -11.10 -37.52
N HIS A 1047 56.01 -9.80 -37.75
CA HIS A 1047 55.01 -8.89 -37.20
C HIS A 1047 54.24 -8.25 -38.34
N VAL A 1048 52.98 -7.90 -38.06
CA VAL A 1048 52.14 -7.18 -39.01
C VAL A 1048 51.70 -5.87 -38.40
N LEU A 1049 52.06 -4.77 -39.03
CA LEU A 1049 51.57 -3.45 -38.70
C LEU A 1049 50.35 -3.16 -39.57
N VAL A 1050 49.23 -2.85 -38.93
CA VAL A 1050 48.01 -2.43 -39.58
C VAL A 1050 47.89 -0.92 -39.41
N VAL A 1051 47.66 -0.21 -40.51
CA VAL A 1051 47.29 1.20 -40.50
C VAL A 1051 45.86 1.32 -41.02
N ARG A 1052 44.97 1.97 -40.27
CA ARG A 1052 43.60 2.26 -40.71
C ARG A 1052 43.41 3.76 -40.82
N GLY A 1053 42.73 4.25 -41.86
CA GLY A 1053 42.43 5.67 -41.98
C GLY A 1053 42.26 6.16 -43.41
N GLY A 1054 42.23 7.49 -43.56
CA GLY A 1054 41.95 8.19 -44.83
C GLY A 1054 43.12 8.23 -45.81
N THR A 1055 42.98 9.03 -46.86
CA THR A 1055 43.86 8.95 -48.04
C THR A 1055 45.24 9.57 -47.79
N GLY A 1056 46.28 8.96 -48.37
CA GLY A 1056 47.66 9.46 -48.35
C GLY A 1056 48.33 9.56 -46.97
N PHE A 1057 49.09 8.52 -46.59
CA PHE A 1057 49.95 8.56 -45.41
C PHE A 1057 51.34 8.00 -45.68
N SER A 1058 52.30 8.38 -44.82
CA SER A 1058 53.59 7.71 -44.73
C SER A 1058 53.84 7.25 -43.30
N VAL A 1059 54.45 6.09 -43.12
CA VAL A 1059 54.84 5.57 -41.81
C VAL A 1059 56.35 5.43 -41.75
N ASP A 1060 56.96 6.18 -40.85
CA ASP A 1060 58.37 6.04 -40.50
C ASP A 1060 58.50 5.01 -39.39
N LEU A 1061 59.16 3.90 -39.68
CA LEU A 1061 59.41 2.79 -38.77
C LEU A 1061 60.85 2.85 -38.29
N SER A 1062 61.06 2.68 -36.98
CA SER A 1062 62.38 2.55 -36.37
C SER A 1062 62.40 1.36 -35.43
N LEU A 1063 63.39 0.49 -35.62
CA LEU A 1063 63.69 -0.65 -34.76
C LEU A 1063 65.07 -0.44 -34.12
N THR A 1064 65.12 -0.40 -32.80
CA THR A 1064 66.35 -0.20 -32.02
C THR A 1064 66.56 -1.34 -31.04
N PRO A 1065 67.81 -1.69 -30.68
CA PRO A 1065 68.09 -2.70 -29.66
C PRO A 1065 67.36 -2.47 -28.34
#